data_AF-A0A369GUL9-F1
#
_entry.id   AF-A0A369GUL9-F1
#
_cell.length_a   1.000
_cell.length_b   1.000
_cell.length_c   1.000
_cell.angle_alpha   90.00
_cell.angle_beta   90.00
_cell.angle_gamma   90.00
#
_symmetry.space_group_name_H-M   'P 1'
#
loop_
_entity.id
_entity.type
_entity.pdbx_description
1 polymer ?
#
loop_
_entity_poly.entity_id
_entity_poly.type
_entity_poly.pdbx_seq_one_letter_code
_entity_poly.pdbx_strand_id
1 'polypeptide(L)'
;MTVFPLLLHALIWLLQGNAIVQAAHIKTSPAHVGHASSILIKRQVENDIILALYFRPIYLDTTLRRAQGRNAFHWSLHVTPKGASGKKTNAFHAVNGEEAFNPDPKIFKYVNELIDPVRQPTLLARIQLGTQPSHVTVQDVDQMLSQVRIPNKLEDPSENCVSWALDGIRKLQEEKVIETFDIGSKFQEKVTQYGEDRYMAIFQPGIKDVNLGIGHLDLQSGNIIPPPACSGNCGPVELNETPDDSAGQPTEEEKNTSAGDTSTGEEEASQAKTEVASGELCRRNIKNCVPQEELNRETARPLTKKELLTHYERFTEHEFTRMVKQAGYEPLLQRSENPLSYERLHESVLIEKPHLVAEVRGKVTEIGGGALAVAGVFLWIKNMIDTFTTNSTKWEQIEVVTSILPFVGCATQAEENHEECEDDIVDSAMCFASDALLFTPAWPVGVALQLIRLTMSWTSEADQEYHQLRQSKILHELYIKRWEEYRANIIKGLLSSYNFRKNLESQFTSEQLAILYSASHAAGSLHAASLQAAPTIQKRLQREKSDEYHGRDELLLSICDELMKRKSRLADDVEKEISKLLREKRDEFEDNFFNKARQFLQDHIPYSFWMTLMNYRASGDSKATIGIYIATVRCSYSKGPVLSEENIRDIRQHVQGLGSPGFCT
;
A
#
# COMPACT_ATOMS: atom_id res chain seq x y z
N MET A 1 34.70 31.63 -8.52
CA MET A 1 34.05 31.15 -7.28
C MET A 1 33.21 32.26 -6.63
N THR A 2 32.07 32.66 -7.19
CA THR A 2 31.17 33.69 -6.57
C THR A 2 29.68 33.52 -6.90
N VAL A 3 29.25 32.41 -7.53
CA VAL A 3 27.84 32.25 -7.98
C VAL A 3 26.94 31.61 -6.91
N PHE A 4 27.52 30.88 -5.96
CA PHE A 4 26.78 30.14 -4.93
C PHE A 4 26.02 30.98 -3.87
N PRO A 5 26.51 32.17 -3.44
CA PRO A 5 25.82 32.94 -2.38
C PRO A 5 24.53 33.63 -2.86
N LEU A 6 24.41 33.94 -4.16
CA LEU A 6 23.26 34.65 -4.73
C LEU A 6 22.03 33.75 -4.86
N LEU A 7 22.22 32.46 -5.14
CA LEU A 7 21.16 31.46 -5.19
C LEU A 7 20.53 31.20 -3.83
N LEU A 8 21.33 31.26 -2.75
CA LEU A 8 20.86 31.04 -1.39
C LEU A 8 20.00 32.21 -0.88
N HIS A 9 20.28 33.45 -1.30
CA HIS A 9 19.46 34.62 -0.95
C HIS A 9 18.14 34.70 -1.73
N ALA A 10 18.11 34.23 -2.99
CA ALA A 10 16.87 34.16 -3.77
C ALA A 10 15.87 33.13 -3.19
N LEU A 11 16.38 32.02 -2.62
CA LEU A 11 15.57 30.98 -1.98
C LEU A 11 14.92 31.43 -0.67
N ILE A 12 15.57 32.32 0.09
CA ILE A 12 15.04 32.84 1.37
C ILE A 12 13.91 33.87 1.13
N TRP A 13 13.95 34.60 0.02
CA TRP A 13 12.90 35.58 -0.33
C TRP A 13 11.60 34.95 -0.84
N LEU A 14 11.66 33.75 -1.43
CA LEU A 14 10.48 33.04 -1.93
C LEU A 14 9.64 32.40 -0.81
N LEU A 15 10.13 32.36 0.43
CA LEU A 15 9.47 31.70 1.56
C LEU A 15 8.53 32.62 2.39
N GLN A 16 8.36 33.90 2.04
CA GLN A 16 7.61 34.86 2.88
C GLN A 16 6.39 35.55 2.26
N GLY A 17 5.84 35.08 1.14
CA GLY A 17 4.65 35.70 0.56
C GLY A 17 3.57 34.71 0.17
N ASN A 18 2.49 34.60 0.94
CA ASN A 18 1.14 34.34 0.40
C ASN A 18 0.06 34.62 1.45
N ALA A 19 -0.81 35.59 1.14
CA ALA A 19 -2.14 35.73 1.74
C ALA A 19 -3.11 36.31 0.71
N ILE A 20 -4.37 35.88 0.85
CA ILE A 20 -5.64 36.38 0.27
C ILE A 20 -6.20 35.58 -0.93
N VAL A 21 -7.35 34.97 -0.66
CA VAL A 21 -8.32 34.33 -1.57
C VAL A 21 -9.66 35.07 -1.48
N GLN A 22 -10.35 35.28 -2.61
CA GLN A 22 -11.82 35.34 -2.75
C GLN A 22 -12.16 34.73 -4.13
N ALA A 23 -12.89 33.62 -4.25
CA ALA A 23 -14.33 33.35 -4.04
C ALA A 23 -15.20 33.60 -5.30
N ALA A 24 -15.73 32.53 -5.90
CA ALA A 24 -16.96 32.55 -6.72
C ALA A 24 -17.61 31.15 -6.79
N HIS A 25 -18.89 31.07 -6.41
CA HIS A 25 -19.78 29.91 -6.45
C HIS A 25 -20.48 29.77 -7.80
N ILE A 26 -20.71 28.55 -8.28
CA ILE A 26 -21.72 28.25 -9.31
C ILE A 26 -22.57 27.04 -8.86
N LYS A 27 -23.89 27.23 -8.81
CA LYS A 27 -24.94 26.23 -8.57
C LYS A 27 -25.25 25.46 -9.86
N THR A 28 -25.49 24.16 -9.75
CA THR A 28 -26.28 23.41 -10.75
C THR A 28 -27.30 22.50 -10.06
N SER A 29 -28.45 22.32 -10.69
CA SER A 29 -29.63 21.59 -10.22
C SER A 29 -29.84 20.35 -11.09
N PRO A 30 -30.32 19.20 -10.56
CA PRO A 30 -30.50 17.99 -11.36
C PRO A 30 -31.94 17.82 -11.89
N ALA A 31 -32.06 17.33 -13.12
CA ALA A 31 -33.31 16.99 -13.78
C ALA A 31 -33.71 15.52 -13.52
N HIS A 32 -35.03 15.30 -13.51
CA HIS A 32 -35.76 14.07 -13.19
C HIS A 32 -35.52 12.88 -14.14
N VAL A 33 -35.54 11.67 -13.57
CA VAL A 33 -35.62 10.38 -14.26
C VAL A 33 -37.04 9.81 -14.12
N GLY A 34 -37.61 9.30 -15.21
CA GLY A 34 -38.92 8.65 -15.25
C GLY A 34 -38.85 7.14 -14.96
N HIS A 35 -39.77 6.66 -14.11
CA HIS A 35 -39.95 5.27 -13.74
C HIS A 35 -40.90 4.52 -14.70
N ALA A 36 -40.58 3.26 -15.00
CA ALA A 36 -41.52 2.26 -15.49
C ALA A 36 -41.56 1.08 -14.49
N SER A 37 -42.73 0.82 -13.94
CA SER A 37 -42.97 -0.19 -12.91
C SER A 37 -43.34 -1.55 -13.53
N SER A 38 -42.68 -2.63 -13.09
CA SER A 38 -43.19 -4.00 -13.23
C SER A 38 -43.50 -4.57 -11.86
N ILE A 39 -44.76 -4.94 -11.63
CA ILE A 39 -45.28 -5.47 -10.37
C ILE A 39 -44.92 -6.97 -10.29
N LEU A 40 -43.84 -7.28 -9.59
CA LEU A 40 -43.61 -8.57 -8.95
C LEU A 40 -43.45 -8.25 -7.46
N ILE A 41 -44.35 -8.77 -6.62
CA ILE A 41 -44.31 -8.61 -5.17
C ILE A 41 -43.11 -9.43 -4.66
N LYS A 42 -41.91 -8.85 -4.77
CA LYS A 42 -40.71 -9.36 -4.10
C LYS A 42 -40.96 -9.23 -2.60
N ARG A 43 -40.95 -10.37 -1.91
CA ARG A 43 -40.94 -10.42 -0.44
C ARG A 43 -39.78 -9.53 0.04
N GLN A 44 -40.10 -8.38 0.65
CA GLN A 44 -39.09 -7.47 1.17
C GLN A 44 -38.31 -8.22 2.26
N VAL A 45 -37.01 -8.39 2.02
CA VAL A 45 -36.10 -9.01 2.96
C VAL A 45 -35.78 -7.93 4.01
N GLU A 46 -36.05 -8.23 5.28
CA GLU A 46 -35.62 -7.38 6.39
C GLU A 46 -34.10 -7.21 6.35
N ASN A 47 -33.60 -6.01 6.63
CA ASN A 47 -32.16 -5.74 6.67
C ASN A 47 -31.75 -5.31 8.08
N ASP A 48 -30.59 -5.77 8.53
CA ASP A 48 -29.98 -5.32 9.78
C ASP A 48 -29.11 -4.08 9.52
N ILE A 49 -29.26 -3.08 10.38
CA ILE A 49 -28.41 -1.90 10.45
C ILE A 49 -27.28 -2.19 11.41
N ILE A 50 -26.05 -2.17 10.91
CA ILE A 50 -24.86 -2.61 11.63
C ILE A 50 -23.82 -1.50 11.65
N LEU A 51 -23.24 -1.21 12.80
CA LEU A 51 -22.00 -0.43 12.91
C LEU A 51 -20.81 -1.36 12.75
N ALA A 52 -20.00 -1.15 11.72
CA ALA A 52 -18.79 -1.88 11.45
C ALA A 52 -17.55 -1.05 11.81
N LEU A 53 -16.56 -1.72 12.42
CA LEU A 53 -15.28 -1.12 12.79
C LEU A 53 -14.17 -1.79 12.01
N TYR A 54 -13.35 -0.94 11.39
CA TYR A 54 -12.21 -1.34 10.60
C TYR A 54 -10.91 -0.88 11.26
N PHE A 55 -9.91 -1.75 11.27
CA PHE A 55 -8.56 -1.42 11.68
C PHE A 55 -7.92 -0.43 10.71
N ARG A 56 -7.21 0.56 11.24
CA ARG A 56 -6.40 1.49 10.46
C ARG A 56 -4.93 1.05 10.50
N PRO A 57 -4.31 0.69 9.37
CA PRO A 57 -2.92 0.21 9.33
C PRO A 57 -1.89 1.17 9.96
N ILE A 58 -2.17 2.48 9.96
CA ILE A 58 -1.33 3.50 10.57
C ILE A 58 -1.21 3.39 12.10
N TYR A 59 -2.02 2.54 12.75
CA TYR A 59 -2.05 2.37 14.21
C TYR A 59 -1.70 0.95 14.66
N LEU A 60 -0.70 0.32 14.02
CA LEU A 60 -0.14 -0.97 14.47
C LEU A 60 0.53 -0.86 15.86
N ASP A 61 1.05 0.32 16.20
CA ASP A 61 1.57 0.59 17.54
C ASP A 61 0.43 0.68 18.57
N THR A 62 0.51 -0.15 19.62
CA THR A 62 -0.54 -0.24 20.64
C THR A 62 -0.70 1.04 21.46
N THR A 63 0.39 1.76 21.71
CA THR A 63 0.39 3.01 22.48
C THR A 63 -0.26 4.13 21.67
N LEU A 64 0.15 4.29 20.41
CA LEU A 64 -0.44 5.26 19.49
C LEU A 64 -1.92 4.97 19.27
N ARG A 65 -2.30 3.71 19.04
CA ARG A 65 -3.69 3.30 18.87
C ARG A 65 -4.56 3.67 20.08
N ARG A 66 -4.12 3.32 21.29
CA ARG A 66 -4.83 3.69 22.52
C ARG A 66 -4.92 5.19 22.71
N ALA A 67 -3.88 5.94 22.34
CA ALA A 67 -3.89 7.40 22.40
C ALA A 67 -4.89 8.04 21.43
N GLN A 68 -5.20 7.39 20.30
CA GLN A 68 -6.24 7.84 19.37
C GLN A 68 -7.67 7.55 19.85
N GLY A 69 -7.84 6.65 20.83
CA GLY A 69 -9.14 6.28 21.38
C GLY A 69 -10.10 5.83 20.27
N ARG A 70 -11.28 6.46 20.19
CA ARG A 70 -12.28 6.13 19.15
C ARG A 70 -11.80 6.31 17.71
N ASN A 71 -10.82 7.20 17.50
CA ASN A 71 -10.25 7.47 16.18
C ASN A 71 -9.26 6.38 15.72
N ALA A 72 -8.94 5.41 16.59
CA ALA A 72 -8.12 4.25 16.24
C ALA A 72 -8.74 3.38 15.15
N PHE A 73 -10.06 3.46 14.98
CA PHE A 73 -10.83 2.65 14.04
C PHE A 73 -11.51 3.52 13.00
N HIS A 74 -11.73 2.95 11.82
CA HIS A 74 -12.63 3.53 10.83
C HIS A 74 -14.04 2.97 11.04
N TRP A 75 -15.04 3.85 11.10
CA TRP A 75 -16.43 3.49 11.40
C TRP A 75 -17.27 3.55 10.11
N SER A 76 -18.07 2.52 9.87
CA SER A 76 -18.95 2.40 8.71
C SER A 76 -20.33 1.90 9.13
N LEU A 77 -21.38 2.40 8.50
CA LEU A 77 -22.75 1.91 8.66
C LEU A 77 -23.05 0.90 7.55
N HIS A 78 -23.47 -0.29 7.94
CA HIS A 78 -23.73 -1.42 7.05
C HIS A 78 -25.22 -1.72 7.03
N VAL A 79 -25.77 -1.96 5.84
CA VAL A 79 -27.10 -2.53 5.65
C VAL A 79 -26.94 -3.94 5.08
N THR A 80 -27.27 -4.94 5.89
CA THR A 80 -27.07 -6.36 5.57
C THR A 80 -28.40 -7.09 5.57
N PRO A 81 -28.74 -7.89 4.54
CA PRO A 81 -29.94 -8.71 4.58
C PRO A 81 -29.94 -9.65 5.78
N LYS A 82 -31.04 -9.70 6.51
CA LYS A 82 -31.18 -10.51 7.72
C LYS A 82 -31.00 -11.99 7.40
N GLY A 83 -30.16 -12.67 8.19
CA GLY A 83 -29.82 -14.08 7.98
C GLY A 83 -28.86 -14.36 6.82
N ALA A 84 -28.45 -13.35 6.03
CA ALA A 84 -27.40 -13.54 5.05
C ALA A 84 -26.05 -13.72 5.74
N SER A 85 -25.22 -14.62 5.20
CA SER A 85 -23.86 -14.88 5.70
C SER A 85 -22.87 -13.73 5.50
N GLY A 86 -23.36 -12.51 5.25
CA GLY A 86 -22.56 -11.32 4.96
C GLY A 86 -22.14 -11.14 3.49
N LYS A 87 -22.33 -12.10 2.58
CA LYS A 87 -21.76 -12.06 1.22
C LYS A 87 -22.12 -10.82 0.37
N LYS A 88 -23.14 -10.03 0.74
CA LYS A 88 -23.53 -8.77 0.09
C LYS A 88 -24.09 -7.79 1.13
N THR A 89 -23.28 -6.78 1.47
CA THR A 89 -23.63 -5.71 2.42
C THR A 89 -23.39 -4.36 1.75
N ASN A 90 -24.33 -3.42 1.88
CA ASN A 90 -24.08 -2.04 1.48
C ASN A 90 -23.40 -1.31 2.63
N ALA A 91 -22.21 -0.77 2.40
CA ALA A 91 -21.42 -0.04 3.37
C ALA A 91 -21.46 1.45 3.05
N PHE A 92 -21.72 2.25 4.09
CA PHE A 92 -21.85 3.71 4.03
C PHE A 92 -20.86 4.34 5.01
N HIS A 93 -19.98 5.20 4.51
CA HIS A 93 -18.92 5.78 5.33
C HIS A 93 -18.39 7.09 4.75
N ALA A 94 -17.77 7.90 5.60
CA ALA A 94 -16.99 9.07 5.19
C ALA A 94 -15.50 8.72 5.21
N VAL A 95 -14.82 8.88 4.06
CA VAL A 95 -13.38 8.58 3.91
C VAL A 95 -12.57 9.82 3.57
N ASN A 96 -11.34 9.93 4.08
CA ASN A 96 -10.38 10.97 3.68
C ASN A 96 -9.15 10.38 2.97
N GLY A 97 -8.17 11.24 2.62
CA GLY A 97 -6.90 10.83 2.01
C GLY A 97 -6.00 9.94 2.87
N GLU A 98 -6.31 9.74 4.15
CA GLU A 98 -5.59 8.78 5.01
C GLU A 98 -6.12 7.35 4.81
N GLU A 99 -7.32 7.19 4.23
CA GLU A 99 -8.05 5.92 4.12
C GLU A 99 -8.34 5.51 2.67
N ALA A 100 -8.40 6.47 1.75
CA ALA A 100 -8.55 6.27 0.33
C ALA A 100 -7.41 6.98 -0.41
N PHE A 101 -7.08 6.55 -1.64
CA PHE A 101 -6.08 7.16 -2.53
C PHE A 101 -6.42 8.61 -2.97
N ASN A 102 -6.95 9.44 -2.08
CA ASN A 102 -7.28 10.84 -2.26
C ASN A 102 -6.08 11.69 -1.80
N PRO A 103 -5.58 12.64 -2.62
CA PRO A 103 -4.37 13.40 -2.30
C PRO A 103 -4.47 14.33 -1.07
N ASP A 104 -5.67 14.63 -0.57
CA ASP A 104 -5.86 15.54 0.58
C ASP A 104 -6.41 14.81 1.83
N PRO A 105 -5.61 14.67 2.92
CA PRO A 105 -6.05 14.03 4.16
C PRO A 105 -7.09 14.86 4.94
N LYS A 106 -7.34 16.11 4.56
CA LYS A 106 -8.28 17.01 5.24
C LYS A 106 -9.69 17.00 4.65
N ILE A 107 -9.85 16.47 3.44
CA ILE A 107 -11.12 16.46 2.72
C ILE A 107 -11.74 15.06 2.80
N PHE A 108 -12.91 14.97 3.44
CA PHE A 108 -13.69 13.74 3.47
C PHE A 108 -14.63 13.65 2.25
N LYS A 109 -14.99 12.41 1.88
CA LYS A 109 -15.97 12.07 0.86
C LYS A 109 -16.92 11.00 1.39
N TYR A 110 -18.21 11.16 1.11
CA TYR A 110 -19.20 10.11 1.33
C TYR A 110 -19.06 8.99 0.28
N VAL A 111 -19.03 7.74 0.74
CA VAL A 111 -18.95 6.54 -0.08
C VAL A 111 -20.06 5.58 0.29
N ASN A 112 -20.70 5.03 -0.74
CA ASN A 112 -21.64 3.92 -0.68
C ASN A 112 -21.13 2.84 -1.63
N GLU A 113 -20.87 1.64 -1.10
CA GLU A 113 -20.37 0.52 -1.88
C GLU A 113 -20.94 -0.82 -1.44
N LEU A 114 -21.06 -1.75 -2.38
CA LEU A 114 -21.47 -3.13 -2.12
C LEU A 114 -20.24 -3.98 -1.83
N ILE A 115 -20.14 -4.49 -0.61
CA ILE A 115 -18.98 -5.25 -0.13
C ILE A 115 -19.36 -6.65 0.35
N ASP A 116 -18.35 -7.52 0.42
CA ASP A 116 -18.37 -8.74 1.23
C ASP A 116 -17.55 -8.48 2.50
N PRO A 117 -18.18 -8.25 3.68
CA PRO A 117 -17.51 -7.96 4.94
C PRO A 117 -16.54 -9.07 5.36
N VAL A 118 -16.81 -10.34 5.04
CA VAL A 118 -15.96 -11.47 5.44
C VAL A 118 -14.63 -11.46 4.67
N ARG A 119 -14.60 -10.80 3.50
CA ARG A 119 -13.39 -10.65 2.68
C ARG A 119 -12.65 -9.34 2.94
N GLN A 120 -13.11 -8.50 3.87
CA GLN A 120 -12.43 -7.26 4.20
C GLN A 120 -11.32 -7.52 5.22
N PRO A 121 -10.03 -7.42 4.85
CA PRO A 121 -8.92 -7.80 5.71
C PRO A 121 -8.77 -6.90 6.95
N THR A 122 -9.36 -5.71 6.91
CA THR A 122 -9.32 -4.73 8.01
C THR A 122 -10.54 -4.78 8.92
N LEU A 123 -11.57 -5.57 8.62
CA LEU A 123 -12.77 -5.62 9.44
C LEU A 123 -12.50 -6.30 10.79
N LEU A 124 -12.77 -5.59 11.90
CA LEU A 124 -12.52 -6.09 13.26
C LEU A 124 -13.80 -6.48 14.00
N ALA A 125 -14.84 -5.65 13.86
CA ALA A 125 -16.04 -5.79 14.66
C ALA A 125 -17.28 -5.33 13.89
N ARG A 126 -18.42 -5.94 14.23
CA ARG A 126 -19.75 -5.60 13.73
C ARG A 126 -20.72 -5.59 14.89
N ILE A 127 -21.52 -4.54 15.01
CA ILE A 127 -22.48 -4.34 16.08
C ILE A 127 -23.84 -4.04 15.45
N GLN A 128 -24.82 -4.92 15.62
CA GLN A 128 -26.19 -4.65 15.20
C GLN A 128 -26.81 -3.56 16.08
N LEU A 129 -27.26 -2.49 15.42
CA LEU A 129 -27.93 -1.35 16.06
C LEU A 129 -29.46 -1.51 16.03
N GLY A 130 -29.99 -2.25 15.06
CA GLY A 130 -31.41 -2.50 14.88
C GLY A 130 -31.72 -3.23 13.58
N THR A 131 -33.00 -3.51 13.35
CA THR A 131 -33.49 -4.07 12.08
C THR A 131 -34.35 -3.02 11.38
N GLN A 132 -34.02 -2.76 10.13
CA GLN A 132 -34.70 -1.83 9.24
C GLN A 132 -36.17 -2.25 9.03
N PRO A 133 -37.15 -1.33 9.15
CA PRO A 133 -38.53 -1.63 8.81
C PRO A 133 -38.67 -2.10 7.37
N SER A 134 -39.54 -3.08 7.12
CA SER A 134 -39.71 -3.69 5.80
C SER A 134 -40.02 -2.69 4.67
N HIS A 135 -40.73 -1.60 5.00
CA HIS A 135 -41.10 -0.55 4.04
C HIS A 135 -39.95 0.39 3.66
N VAL A 136 -38.87 0.44 4.44
CA VAL A 136 -37.68 1.24 4.12
C VAL A 136 -36.79 0.38 3.22
N THR A 137 -36.23 0.94 2.16
CA THR A 137 -35.30 0.26 1.25
C THR A 137 -33.84 0.66 1.55
N VAL A 138 -32.87 -0.08 1.01
CA VAL A 138 -31.44 0.31 1.09
C VAL A 138 -31.21 1.68 0.44
N GLN A 139 -31.95 2.01 -0.62
CA GLN A 139 -31.86 3.29 -1.31
C GLN A 139 -32.39 4.44 -0.45
N ASP A 140 -33.43 4.20 0.36
CA ASP A 140 -33.91 5.20 1.33
C ASP A 140 -32.84 5.47 2.39
N VAL A 141 -32.15 4.42 2.88
CA VAL A 141 -31.03 4.56 3.82
C VAL A 141 -29.87 5.35 3.20
N ASP A 142 -29.49 5.05 1.95
CA ASP A 142 -28.49 5.80 1.18
C ASP A 142 -28.86 7.29 1.10
N GLN A 143 -30.10 7.60 0.70
CA GLN A 143 -30.60 8.97 0.61
C GLN A 143 -30.61 9.71 1.96
N MET A 144 -30.90 9.01 3.06
CA MET A 144 -30.83 9.59 4.41
C MET A 144 -29.39 9.89 4.81
N LEU A 145 -28.48 8.93 4.61
CA LEU A 145 -27.07 9.06 5.00
C LEU A 145 -26.30 10.04 4.11
N SER A 146 -26.66 10.19 2.84
CA SER A 146 -26.06 11.20 1.95
C SER A 146 -26.37 12.65 2.37
N GLN A 147 -27.37 12.86 3.23
CA GLN A 147 -27.71 14.17 3.80
C GLN A 147 -26.91 14.49 5.06
N VAL A 148 -26.22 13.50 5.64
CA VAL A 148 -25.36 13.72 6.81
C VAL A 148 -24.17 14.56 6.39
N ARG A 149 -23.90 15.63 7.15
CA ARG A 149 -22.79 16.54 6.88
C ARG A 149 -21.47 15.75 6.86
N ILE A 150 -20.74 15.85 5.75
CA ILE A 150 -19.42 15.25 5.61
C ILE A 150 -18.42 16.01 6.50
N PRO A 151 -17.56 15.32 7.28
CA PRO A 151 -16.55 15.94 8.12
C PRO A 151 -15.65 16.92 7.37
N ASN A 152 -15.37 18.06 7.98
CA ASN A 152 -14.44 19.06 7.47
C ASN A 152 -13.41 19.45 8.53
N LYS A 153 -12.24 18.77 8.48
CA LYS A 153 -11.11 19.04 9.39
C LYS A 153 -10.56 20.47 9.29
N LEU A 154 -10.90 21.23 8.25
CA LEU A 154 -10.54 22.65 8.13
C LEU A 154 -11.45 23.56 8.97
N GLU A 155 -12.72 23.18 9.16
CA GLU A 155 -13.67 23.92 9.98
C GLU A 155 -13.63 23.47 11.44
N ASP A 156 -13.65 22.16 11.67
CA ASP A 156 -13.52 21.56 13.00
C ASP A 156 -12.52 20.39 12.95
N PRO A 157 -11.30 20.57 13.50
CA PRO A 157 -10.28 19.53 13.53
C PRO A 157 -10.70 18.24 14.26
N SER A 158 -11.77 18.28 15.07
CA SER A 158 -12.28 17.11 15.78
C SER A 158 -13.19 16.22 14.92
N GLU A 159 -13.72 16.75 13.81
CA GLU A 159 -14.58 15.99 12.89
C GLU A 159 -13.78 14.92 12.12
N ASN A 160 -14.36 13.73 12.02
CA ASN A 160 -13.76 12.57 11.35
C ASN A 160 -14.83 11.50 11.01
N CYS A 161 -14.41 10.32 10.52
CA CYS A 161 -15.35 9.24 10.17
C CYS A 161 -16.26 8.80 11.33
N VAL A 162 -15.80 8.91 12.58
CA VAL A 162 -16.57 8.55 13.79
C VAL A 162 -17.68 9.55 14.02
N SER A 163 -17.39 10.86 13.94
CA SER A 163 -18.44 11.88 14.08
C SER A 163 -19.49 11.75 12.98
N TRP A 164 -19.08 11.48 11.74
CA TRP A 164 -20.01 11.19 10.64
C TRP A 164 -20.90 9.96 10.91
N ALA A 165 -20.31 8.86 11.38
CA ALA A 165 -21.07 7.65 11.67
C ALA A 165 -22.09 7.87 12.80
N LEU A 166 -21.73 8.64 13.84
CA LEU A 166 -22.63 9.00 14.92
C LEU A 166 -23.79 9.90 14.45
N ASP A 167 -23.50 10.88 13.60
CA ASP A 167 -24.53 11.72 12.99
C ASP A 167 -25.44 10.90 12.05
N GLY A 168 -24.88 9.90 11.36
CA GLY A 168 -25.65 8.92 10.59
C GLY A 168 -26.59 8.09 11.46
N ILE A 169 -26.13 7.59 12.61
CA ILE A 169 -26.99 6.88 13.58
C ILE A 169 -28.12 7.79 14.05
N ARG A 170 -27.81 9.05 14.40
CA ARG A 170 -28.83 10.04 14.81
C ARG A 170 -29.86 10.25 13.71
N LYS A 171 -29.42 10.41 12.46
CA LYS A 171 -30.31 10.58 11.31
C LYS A 171 -31.23 9.36 11.13
N LEU A 172 -30.72 8.14 11.28
CA LEU A 172 -31.53 6.93 11.21
C LEU A 172 -32.54 6.80 12.37
N GLN A 173 -32.20 7.31 13.57
CA GLN A 173 -33.13 7.37 14.70
C GLN A 173 -34.24 8.42 14.47
N GLU A 174 -33.90 9.60 13.94
CA GLU A 174 -34.85 10.67 13.61
C GLU A 174 -35.88 10.21 12.57
N GLU A 175 -35.43 9.47 11.56
CA GLU A 175 -36.26 8.89 10.50
C GLU A 175 -36.95 7.57 10.94
N LYS A 176 -36.79 7.16 12.21
CA LYS A 176 -37.36 5.94 12.80
C LYS A 176 -37.00 4.65 12.04
N VAL A 177 -35.83 4.62 11.41
CA VAL A 177 -35.26 3.42 10.78
C VAL A 177 -34.70 2.46 11.83
N ILE A 178 -34.21 2.99 12.95
CA ILE A 178 -33.76 2.23 14.13
C ILE A 178 -34.32 2.87 15.40
N GLU A 179 -34.33 2.10 16.49
CA GLU A 179 -34.78 2.60 17.79
C GLU A 179 -33.87 3.69 18.35
N THR A 180 -34.44 4.60 19.14
CA THR A 180 -33.70 5.70 19.77
C THR A 180 -32.95 5.19 21.01
N PHE A 181 -31.65 5.50 21.07
CA PHE A 181 -30.76 5.25 22.20
C PHE A 181 -29.68 6.33 22.27
N ASP A 182 -29.04 6.48 23.44
CA ASP A 182 -27.99 7.48 23.66
C ASP A 182 -26.69 7.11 22.93
N ILE A 183 -26.28 7.96 21.99
CA ILE A 183 -25.01 7.86 21.22
C ILE A 183 -23.88 8.74 21.79
N GLY A 184 -24.02 9.19 23.04
CA GLY A 184 -23.05 10.02 23.76
C GLY A 184 -21.71 9.32 24.05
N SER A 185 -20.91 9.90 24.92
CA SER A 185 -19.53 9.44 25.19
C SER A 185 -19.47 7.98 25.63
N LYS A 186 -20.40 7.53 26.48
CA LYS A 186 -20.46 6.15 26.97
C LYS A 186 -20.66 5.13 25.85
N PHE A 187 -21.52 5.44 24.87
CA PHE A 187 -21.71 4.57 23.72
C PHE A 187 -20.41 4.46 22.91
N GLN A 188 -19.76 5.60 22.66
CA GLN A 188 -18.50 5.63 21.91
C GLN A 188 -17.38 4.89 22.62
N GLU A 189 -17.25 5.03 23.94
CA GLU A 189 -16.30 4.28 24.76
C GLU A 189 -16.54 2.78 24.67
N LYS A 190 -17.79 2.32 24.78
CA LYS A 190 -18.13 0.90 24.67
C LYS A 190 -17.86 0.33 23.28
N VAL A 191 -18.20 1.07 22.23
CA VAL A 191 -17.90 0.67 20.84
C VAL A 191 -16.39 0.59 20.61
N THR A 192 -15.64 1.57 21.12
CA THR A 192 -14.17 1.60 21.02
C THR A 192 -13.57 0.43 21.79
N GLN A 193 -14.02 0.18 23.03
CA GLN A 193 -13.57 -0.95 23.83
C GLN A 193 -13.89 -2.28 23.16
N TYR A 194 -15.08 -2.42 22.56
CA TYR A 194 -15.43 -3.61 21.79
C TYR A 194 -14.51 -3.80 20.58
N GLY A 195 -14.19 -2.74 19.84
CA GLY A 195 -13.19 -2.78 18.76
C GLY A 195 -11.80 -3.20 19.25
N GLU A 196 -11.36 -2.66 20.39
CA GLU A 196 -10.11 -3.01 21.06
C GLU A 196 -10.08 -4.48 21.49
N ASP A 197 -11.12 -4.97 22.16
CA ASP A 197 -11.20 -6.36 22.61
C ASP A 197 -11.15 -7.32 21.43
N ARG A 198 -11.81 -6.97 20.32
CA ARG A 198 -11.82 -7.76 19.08
C ARG A 198 -10.47 -7.72 18.38
N TYR A 199 -9.82 -6.56 18.35
CA TYR A 199 -8.43 -6.46 17.89
C TYR A 199 -7.53 -7.35 18.75
N MET A 200 -7.58 -7.23 20.08
CA MET A 200 -6.77 -8.04 21.00
C MET A 200 -7.04 -9.55 20.86
N ALA A 201 -8.27 -9.96 20.58
CA ALA A 201 -8.64 -11.35 20.34
C ALA A 201 -7.97 -11.96 19.09
N ILE A 202 -7.66 -11.16 18.06
CA ILE A 202 -6.88 -11.62 16.89
C ILE A 202 -5.49 -12.10 17.31
N PHE A 203 -4.95 -11.55 18.40
CA PHE A 203 -3.63 -11.89 18.92
C PHE A 203 -3.67 -12.97 20.02
N GLN A 204 -4.84 -13.47 20.42
CA GLN A 204 -4.93 -14.51 21.43
C GLN A 204 -4.54 -15.88 20.83
N PRO A 205 -3.60 -16.62 21.45
CA PRO A 205 -3.13 -17.89 20.93
C PRO A 205 -4.26 -18.94 20.91
N GLY A 206 -4.39 -19.66 19.79
CA GLY A 206 -5.36 -20.76 19.62
C GLY A 206 -6.65 -20.39 18.90
N ILE A 207 -6.88 -19.13 18.55
CA ILE A 207 -8.03 -18.70 17.75
C ILE A 207 -7.64 -18.72 16.27
N LYS A 208 -8.02 -19.78 15.53
CA LYS A 208 -7.71 -19.93 14.10
C LYS A 208 -8.57 -19.06 13.18
N ASP A 209 -9.75 -18.69 13.65
CA ASP A 209 -10.63 -17.72 13.02
C ASP A 209 -11.29 -16.94 14.15
N VAL A 210 -10.96 -15.65 14.29
CA VAL A 210 -11.77 -14.79 15.16
C VAL A 210 -13.14 -14.74 14.50
N ASN A 211 -14.11 -15.46 15.07
CA ASN A 211 -15.48 -15.42 14.57
C ASN A 211 -15.92 -13.95 14.55
N LEU A 212 -15.90 -13.32 13.36
CA LEU A 212 -16.30 -11.94 13.08
C LEU A 212 -17.83 -11.74 13.19
N GLY A 213 -18.50 -12.63 13.91
CA GLY A 213 -19.91 -12.58 14.22
C GLY A 213 -20.37 -11.20 14.69
N ILE A 214 -21.66 -10.98 14.52
CA ILE A 214 -22.29 -9.68 14.76
C ILE A 214 -22.66 -9.63 16.25
N GLY A 215 -22.03 -8.71 16.99
CA GLY A 215 -22.46 -8.37 18.35
C GLY A 215 -23.77 -7.59 18.30
N HIS A 216 -24.49 -7.53 19.42
CA HIS A 216 -25.78 -6.85 19.51
C HIS A 216 -25.75 -5.74 20.56
N LEU A 217 -26.28 -4.56 20.24
CA LEU A 217 -26.45 -3.49 21.21
C LEU A 217 -27.71 -3.75 22.05
N ASP A 218 -27.55 -4.00 23.35
CA ASP A 218 -28.68 -4.02 24.27
C ASP A 218 -29.11 -2.59 24.60
N LEU A 219 -30.29 -2.20 24.10
CA LEU A 219 -30.82 -0.85 24.25
C LEU A 219 -31.13 -0.47 25.70
N GLN A 220 -31.37 -1.45 26.60
CA GLN A 220 -31.68 -1.16 28.00
C GLN A 220 -30.41 -0.81 28.79
N SER A 221 -29.35 -1.59 28.65
CA SER A 221 -28.08 -1.34 29.36
C SER A 221 -27.09 -0.48 28.57
N GLY A 222 -27.35 -0.28 27.28
CA GLY A 222 -26.42 0.29 26.31
C GLY A 222 -25.12 -0.52 26.16
N ASN A 223 -25.11 -1.79 26.56
CA ASN A 223 -23.93 -2.67 26.44
C ASN A 223 -23.90 -3.39 25.10
N ILE A 224 -22.71 -3.70 24.61
CA ILE A 224 -22.53 -4.53 23.42
C ILE A 224 -22.38 -5.98 23.89
N ILE A 225 -23.32 -6.82 23.50
CA ILE A 225 -23.30 -8.25 23.76
C ILE A 225 -22.52 -8.92 22.61
N PRO A 226 -21.37 -9.56 22.88
CA PRO A 226 -20.63 -10.25 21.83
C PRO A 226 -21.46 -11.41 21.25
N PRO A 227 -21.21 -11.82 19.99
CA PRO A 227 -21.85 -13.02 19.46
C PRO A 227 -21.53 -14.23 20.36
N PRO A 228 -22.44 -15.21 20.48
CA PRO A 228 -22.19 -16.40 21.28
C PRO A 228 -20.89 -17.06 20.83
N ALA A 229 -20.00 -17.34 21.79
CA ALA A 229 -18.75 -18.04 21.50
C ALA A 229 -19.09 -19.43 20.94
N CYS A 230 -18.60 -19.74 19.75
CA CYS A 230 -18.76 -21.06 19.15
C CYS A 230 -18.04 -22.09 20.05
N SER A 231 -18.78 -22.81 20.88
CA SER A 231 -18.24 -23.73 21.89
C SER A 231 -17.89 -25.12 21.36
N GLY A 232 -17.65 -25.28 20.04
CA GLY A 232 -17.18 -26.52 19.42
C GLY A 232 -17.08 -26.39 17.90
N ASN A 233 -16.16 -27.15 17.28
CA ASN A 233 -15.84 -27.26 15.84
C ASN A 233 -16.84 -26.57 14.88
N CYS A 234 -16.77 -25.24 14.78
CA CYS A 234 -17.33 -24.51 13.66
C CYS A 234 -16.29 -24.53 12.56
N GLY A 235 -16.15 -25.67 11.88
CA GLY A 235 -15.67 -25.63 10.51
C GLY A 235 -16.63 -24.76 9.69
N PRO A 236 -16.19 -24.19 8.56
CA PRO A 236 -17.11 -23.55 7.63
C PRO A 236 -18.17 -24.58 7.27
N VAL A 237 -19.40 -24.37 7.76
CA VAL A 237 -20.55 -25.13 7.29
C VAL A 237 -20.77 -24.63 5.87
N GLU A 238 -20.19 -25.34 4.90
CA GLU A 238 -20.67 -25.32 3.53
C GLU A 238 -22.14 -25.74 3.61
N LEU A 239 -23.02 -24.74 3.65
CA LEU A 239 -24.43 -24.92 3.36
C LEU A 239 -24.48 -25.35 1.90
N ASN A 240 -24.50 -26.67 1.69
CA ASN A 240 -24.84 -27.28 0.41
C ASN A 240 -26.06 -26.56 -0.14
N GLU A 241 -25.88 -25.98 -1.33
CA GLU A 241 -26.95 -25.39 -2.10
C GLU A 241 -28.08 -26.42 -2.22
N THR A 242 -29.28 -26.03 -1.78
CA THR A 242 -30.47 -26.87 -1.92
C THR A 242 -30.83 -26.94 -3.42
N PRO A 243 -31.17 -28.12 -3.95
CA PRO A 243 -31.64 -28.24 -5.33
C PRO A 243 -33.03 -27.64 -5.49
N ASP A 244 -33.25 -27.05 -6.67
CA ASP A 244 -34.50 -26.52 -7.20
C ASP A 244 -35.72 -27.44 -6.92
N ASP A 245 -36.72 -26.91 -6.22
CA ASP A 245 -38.02 -27.55 -6.04
C ASP A 245 -38.86 -27.40 -7.32
N SER A 246 -39.02 -28.51 -8.05
CA SER A 246 -40.09 -28.66 -9.05
C SER A 246 -40.96 -29.87 -8.72
N ALA A 247 -42.17 -29.55 -8.27
CA ALA A 247 -43.44 -30.28 -8.31
C ALA A 247 -43.47 -31.81 -8.57
N GLY A 248 -44.21 -32.52 -7.70
CA GLY A 248 -45.24 -33.48 -8.19
C GLY A 248 -45.37 -34.86 -7.54
N GLN A 249 -46.30 -34.93 -6.58
CA GLN A 249 -47.24 -36.04 -6.27
C GLN A 249 -46.85 -37.28 -5.40
N PRO A 250 -47.83 -37.83 -4.64
CA PRO A 250 -47.64 -38.83 -3.58
C PRO A 250 -48.20 -40.23 -3.89
N THR A 251 -47.72 -41.28 -3.22
CA THR A 251 -48.43 -42.54 -2.86
C THR A 251 -47.54 -43.40 -1.95
N GLU A 252 -48.04 -43.80 -0.76
CA GLU A 252 -48.32 -45.19 -0.30
C GLU A 252 -47.10 -46.13 -0.21
N GLU A 253 -46.93 -47.10 0.68
CA GLU A 253 -47.48 -47.60 1.95
C GLU A 253 -46.54 -48.76 2.34
N GLU A 254 -46.40 -49.10 3.63
CA GLU A 254 -45.92 -50.39 4.20
C GLU A 254 -44.68 -51.14 3.65
N LYS A 255 -43.73 -51.53 4.54
CA LYS A 255 -43.75 -52.83 5.27
C LYS A 255 -42.44 -53.15 6.00
N ASN A 256 -42.63 -53.72 7.20
CA ASN A 256 -41.65 -54.39 8.06
C ASN A 256 -40.97 -55.61 7.41
N THR A 257 -39.75 -55.94 7.87
CA THR A 257 -39.23 -57.23 8.42
C THR A 257 -37.70 -57.27 8.22
N SER A 258 -36.83 -57.41 9.23
CA SER A 258 -36.59 -58.51 10.20
C SER A 258 -35.90 -59.76 9.62
N ALA A 259 -34.66 -59.94 10.07
CA ALA A 259 -33.99 -61.17 10.51
C ALA A 259 -33.31 -62.14 9.52
N GLY A 260 -32.13 -62.59 9.98
CA GLY A 260 -31.48 -63.87 9.67
C GLY A 260 -30.54 -63.86 8.46
N ASP A 261 -29.41 -64.54 8.43
CA ASP A 261 -28.76 -65.42 9.41
C ASP A 261 -27.34 -65.76 8.90
N THR A 262 -26.49 -66.15 9.85
CA THR A 262 -25.27 -66.98 9.82
C THR A 262 -24.70 -67.59 8.52
N SER A 263 -23.35 -67.61 8.43
CA SER A 263 -22.47 -68.82 8.40
C SER A 263 -21.04 -68.41 7.96
N THR A 264 -20.01 -68.39 8.83
CA THR A 264 -19.07 -69.48 9.21
C THR A 264 -18.07 -69.95 8.14
N GLY A 265 -16.81 -70.08 8.56
CA GLY A 265 -15.67 -70.71 7.87
C GLY A 265 -14.35 -70.04 8.30
N GLU A 266 -13.82 -70.39 9.49
CA GLU A 266 -12.72 -71.36 9.72
C GLU A 266 -11.36 -70.83 9.21
N GLU A 267 -10.49 -70.36 10.10
CA GLU A 267 -9.44 -71.12 10.83
C GLU A 267 -8.34 -71.67 9.93
N GLU A 268 -7.13 -71.13 10.07
CA GLU A 268 -5.95 -71.95 10.37
C GLU A 268 -4.81 -71.12 10.98
N ALA A 269 -4.07 -71.79 11.85
CA ALA A 269 -3.26 -71.25 12.93
C ALA A 269 -1.75 -71.36 12.66
N SER A 270 -0.97 -71.01 13.70
CA SER A 270 0.47 -71.28 13.92
C SER A 270 1.40 -70.20 13.34
N GLN A 271 2.35 -69.60 14.05
CA GLN A 271 3.25 -70.20 15.04
C GLN A 271 3.94 -69.13 15.89
N ALA A 272 4.11 -69.41 17.17
CA ALA A 272 4.82 -68.60 18.15
C ALA A 272 6.35 -68.61 17.93
N LYS A 273 7.00 -67.47 18.20
CA LYS A 273 8.40 -67.45 18.66
C LYS A 273 8.57 -66.43 19.77
N THR A 274 8.74 -66.96 20.96
CA THR A 274 9.07 -66.26 22.20
C THR A 274 10.57 -66.04 22.24
N GLU A 275 11.00 -64.79 22.40
CA GLU A 275 12.35 -64.46 22.87
C GLU A 275 12.20 -63.42 23.99
N VAL A 276 12.71 -63.77 25.16
CA VAL A 276 12.54 -63.06 26.43
C VAL A 276 13.87 -62.43 26.84
N ALA A 277 13.74 -61.18 27.30
CA ALA A 277 14.54 -60.47 28.30
C ALA A 277 15.87 -59.83 27.90
N SER A 278 15.86 -58.50 27.94
CA SER A 278 16.80 -57.73 28.75
C SER A 278 16.17 -56.43 29.24
N GLY A 279 15.91 -56.34 30.55
CA GLY A 279 16.07 -55.09 31.29
C GLY A 279 14.89 -54.14 31.53
N GLU A 280 13.72 -54.61 31.97
CA GLU A 280 12.73 -53.73 32.65
C GLU A 280 12.67 -54.05 34.16
N LEU A 281 13.33 -53.20 34.96
CA LEU A 281 13.18 -53.18 36.42
C LEU A 281 12.05 -52.21 36.81
N CYS A 282 10.79 -52.63 36.63
CA CYS A 282 9.66 -51.95 37.26
C CYS A 282 9.45 -52.49 38.67
N ARG A 283 9.67 -51.65 39.69
CA ARG A 283 9.30 -51.95 41.08
C ARG A 283 7.77 -52.04 41.17
N ARG A 284 7.25 -53.23 41.48
CA ARG A 284 5.82 -53.48 41.75
C ARG A 284 5.34 -52.73 43.00
N ASN A 285 5.00 -51.43 42.88
CA ASN A 285 3.89 -50.80 43.65
C ASN A 285 3.60 -49.31 43.39
N ILE A 286 4.00 -48.71 42.26
CA ILE A 286 3.64 -47.30 41.97
C ILE A 286 2.96 -47.23 40.60
N LYS A 287 1.75 -46.67 40.55
CA LYS A 287 0.91 -46.50 39.35
C LYS A 287 1.45 -45.54 38.27
N ASN A 288 2.71 -45.12 38.36
CA ASN A 288 3.34 -44.20 37.41
C ASN A 288 4.59 -44.85 36.82
N CYS A 289 4.43 -45.62 35.76
CA CYS A 289 5.55 -45.99 34.90
C CYS A 289 5.81 -44.84 33.93
N VAL A 290 6.85 -44.06 34.20
CA VAL A 290 7.41 -43.11 33.24
C VAL A 290 8.36 -43.90 32.33
N PRO A 291 8.24 -43.82 31.00
CA PRO A 291 9.17 -44.48 30.08
C PRO A 291 10.61 -44.06 30.39
N GLN A 292 11.53 -45.02 30.46
CA GLN A 292 12.94 -44.80 30.82
C GLN A 292 13.68 -43.87 29.82
N GLU A 293 13.07 -43.60 28.66
CA GLU A 293 13.51 -42.61 27.66
C GLU A 293 13.42 -41.15 28.14
N GLU A 294 12.65 -40.84 29.20
CA GLU A 294 12.59 -39.49 29.77
C GLU A 294 13.68 -39.19 30.79
N LEU A 295 14.38 -40.20 31.34
CA LEU A 295 15.31 -39.99 32.44
C LEU A 295 16.69 -39.46 32.00
N ASN A 296 17.00 -39.48 30.70
CA ASN A 296 18.28 -39.03 30.13
C ASN A 296 18.17 -37.85 29.15
N ARG A 297 17.00 -37.23 28.99
CA ARG A 297 16.87 -36.03 28.15
C ARG A 297 17.29 -34.81 28.95
N GLU A 298 18.58 -34.50 28.85
CA GLU A 298 19.16 -33.29 29.41
C GLU A 298 18.42 -32.05 28.83
N THR A 299 17.63 -31.42 29.68
CA THR A 299 16.85 -30.22 29.33
C THR A 299 17.80 -29.10 28.94
N ALA A 300 17.50 -28.41 27.85
CA ALA A 300 18.37 -27.35 27.39
C ALA A 300 18.32 -26.16 28.35
N ARG A 301 19.45 -25.76 28.93
CA ARG A 301 19.52 -24.49 29.67
C ARG A 301 19.13 -23.32 28.75
N PRO A 302 18.51 -22.25 29.25
CA PRO A 302 18.32 -21.02 28.48
C PRO A 302 19.66 -20.50 27.93
N LEU A 303 19.66 -19.95 26.72
CA LEU A 303 20.83 -19.25 26.17
C LEU A 303 21.02 -17.94 26.93
N THR A 304 22.28 -17.58 27.14
CA THR A 304 22.64 -16.24 27.63
C THR A 304 22.37 -15.19 26.55
N LYS A 305 22.23 -13.93 26.96
CA LYS A 305 22.06 -12.79 26.03
C LYS A 305 23.14 -12.77 24.93
N LYS A 306 24.39 -13.06 25.30
CA LYS A 306 25.52 -13.09 24.37
C LYS A 306 25.40 -14.25 23.38
N GLU A 307 25.10 -15.45 23.85
CA GLU A 307 24.89 -16.62 22.98
C GLU A 307 23.74 -16.38 21.99
N LEU A 308 22.62 -15.84 22.47
CA LEU A 308 21.46 -15.53 21.64
C LEU A 308 21.80 -14.54 20.52
N LEU A 309 22.49 -13.43 20.87
CA LEU A 309 22.94 -12.43 19.88
C LEU A 309 23.93 -13.03 18.87
N THR A 310 24.83 -13.90 19.31
CA THR A 310 25.78 -14.57 18.40
C THR A 310 25.08 -15.50 17.41
N HIS A 311 24.05 -16.25 17.83
CA HIS A 311 23.26 -17.06 16.91
C HIS A 311 22.44 -16.20 15.96
N TYR A 312 21.83 -15.14 16.48
CA TYR A 312 21.07 -14.16 15.71
C TYR A 312 21.90 -13.52 14.59
N GLU A 313 23.08 -12.99 14.90
CA GLU A 313 23.94 -12.31 13.91
C GLU A 313 24.41 -13.28 12.82
N ARG A 314 24.88 -14.46 13.22
CA ARG A 314 25.36 -15.50 12.30
C ARG A 314 24.25 -15.97 11.35
N PHE A 315 23.04 -16.19 11.87
CA PHE A 315 21.92 -16.64 11.03
C PHE A 315 21.41 -15.51 10.13
N THR A 316 21.41 -14.27 10.62
CA THR A 316 21.07 -13.08 9.83
C THR A 316 22.00 -12.95 8.60
N GLU A 317 23.31 -13.03 8.80
CA GLU A 317 24.31 -12.96 7.74
C GLU A 317 24.11 -14.07 6.69
N HIS A 318 23.95 -15.31 7.16
CA HIS A 318 23.70 -16.46 6.32
C HIS A 318 22.43 -16.29 5.49
N GLU A 319 21.34 -15.87 6.12
CA GLU A 319 20.05 -15.72 5.48
C GLU A 319 20.05 -14.55 4.47
N PHE A 320 20.71 -13.44 4.79
CA PHE A 320 20.89 -12.33 3.85
C PHE A 320 21.54 -12.83 2.57
N THR A 321 22.68 -13.51 2.69
CA THR A 321 23.41 -14.08 1.55
C THR A 321 22.53 -15.03 0.75
N ARG A 322 21.78 -15.91 1.43
CA ARG A 322 20.86 -16.86 0.79
C ARG A 322 19.76 -16.14 0.01
N MET A 323 19.12 -15.14 0.60
CA MET A 323 18.03 -14.40 -0.04
C MET A 323 18.51 -13.55 -1.21
N VAL A 324 19.68 -12.90 -1.10
CA VAL A 324 20.31 -12.13 -2.19
C VAL A 324 20.58 -13.04 -3.40
N LYS A 325 21.12 -14.25 -3.17
CA LYS A 325 21.30 -15.24 -4.24
C LYS A 325 19.98 -15.68 -4.87
N GLN A 326 18.98 -15.99 -4.06
CA GLN A 326 17.65 -16.39 -4.55
C GLN A 326 16.92 -15.29 -5.30
N ALA A 327 17.19 -14.03 -4.97
CA ALA A 327 16.68 -12.87 -5.71
C ALA A 327 17.43 -12.63 -7.04
N GLY A 328 18.45 -13.42 -7.37
CA GLY A 328 19.23 -13.29 -8.61
C GLY A 328 20.36 -12.27 -8.52
N TYR A 329 20.69 -11.79 -7.32
CA TYR A 329 21.73 -10.78 -7.08
C TYR A 329 23.08 -11.38 -6.67
N GLU A 330 23.32 -12.67 -6.95
CA GLU A 330 24.60 -13.32 -6.70
C GLU A 330 25.81 -12.59 -7.30
N PRO A 331 25.74 -12.00 -8.52
CA PRO A 331 26.86 -11.23 -9.07
C PRO A 331 27.33 -10.08 -8.16
N LEU A 332 26.42 -9.46 -7.37
CA LEU A 332 26.78 -8.38 -6.44
C LEU A 332 27.63 -8.90 -5.27
N LEU A 333 27.48 -10.18 -4.88
CA LEU A 333 28.26 -10.82 -3.83
C LEU A 333 29.68 -11.20 -4.30
N GLN A 334 29.87 -11.41 -5.61
CA GLN A 334 31.10 -11.96 -6.19
C GLN A 334 32.03 -10.90 -6.80
N ARG A 335 31.68 -9.62 -6.70
CA ARG A 335 32.48 -8.54 -7.31
C ARG A 335 33.91 -8.50 -6.76
N SER A 336 34.85 -8.21 -7.66
CA SER A 336 36.26 -7.98 -7.34
C SER A 336 36.44 -6.71 -6.51
N GLU A 337 35.79 -5.63 -6.94
CA GLU A 337 35.77 -4.34 -6.25
C GLU A 337 34.47 -4.17 -5.47
N ASN A 338 34.61 -3.99 -4.16
CA ASN A 338 33.50 -3.78 -3.24
C ASN A 338 32.37 -4.81 -3.35
N PRO A 339 32.61 -6.09 -2.99
CA PRO A 339 31.55 -7.08 -2.94
C PRO A 339 30.48 -6.66 -1.93
N LEU A 340 29.23 -6.83 -2.30
CA LEU A 340 28.11 -6.73 -1.36
C LEU A 340 28.29 -7.82 -0.30
N SER A 341 28.43 -7.42 0.96
CA SER A 341 28.47 -8.33 2.09
C SER A 341 27.55 -7.83 3.19
N TYR A 342 27.04 -8.75 4.00
CA TYR A 342 26.21 -8.39 5.14
C TYR A 342 26.99 -7.49 6.10
N GLU A 343 28.27 -7.79 6.37
CA GLU A 343 29.12 -7.03 7.31
C GLU A 343 29.24 -5.58 6.89
N ARG A 344 29.54 -5.31 5.61
CA ARG A 344 29.69 -3.94 5.11
C ARG A 344 28.39 -3.17 5.19
N LEU A 345 27.29 -3.80 4.76
CA LEU A 345 25.97 -3.18 4.82
C LEU A 345 25.57 -2.91 6.29
N HIS A 346 25.81 -3.89 7.17
CA HIS A 346 25.53 -3.77 8.59
C HIS A 346 26.37 -2.67 9.25
N GLU A 347 27.66 -2.56 8.91
CA GLU A 347 28.55 -1.49 9.38
C GLU A 347 28.06 -0.12 8.94
N SER A 348 27.65 0.03 7.69
CA SER A 348 27.11 1.30 7.21
C SER A 348 25.80 1.66 7.91
N VAL A 349 24.87 0.70 8.07
CA VAL A 349 23.63 0.89 8.82
C VAL A 349 23.91 1.20 10.29
N LEU A 350 24.93 0.59 10.89
CA LEU A 350 25.37 0.89 12.26
C LEU A 350 25.87 2.33 12.40
N ILE A 351 26.63 2.83 11.43
CA ILE A 351 27.17 4.19 11.42
C ILE A 351 26.05 5.22 11.25
N GLU A 352 25.15 4.98 10.29
CA GLU A 352 24.10 5.94 9.93
C GLU A 352 22.89 5.87 10.88
N LYS A 353 22.55 4.66 11.36
CA LYS A 353 21.33 4.36 12.15
C LYS A 353 21.64 3.50 13.38
N PRO A 354 22.51 3.95 14.30
CA PRO A 354 22.87 3.17 15.49
C PRO A 354 21.66 2.83 16.38
N HIS A 355 20.65 3.70 16.43
CA HIS A 355 19.43 3.48 17.21
C HIS A 355 18.59 2.31 16.67
N LEU A 356 18.52 2.16 15.34
CA LEU A 356 17.77 1.08 14.69
C LEU A 356 18.39 -0.28 15.01
N VAL A 357 19.71 -0.37 14.92
CA VAL A 357 20.43 -1.61 15.26
C VAL A 357 20.32 -1.90 16.76
N ALA A 358 20.37 -0.87 17.61
CA ALA A 358 20.18 -1.03 19.05
C ALA A 358 18.76 -1.50 19.40
N GLU A 359 17.73 -0.95 18.76
CA GLU A 359 16.33 -1.35 18.95
C GLU A 359 16.13 -2.81 18.56
N VAL A 360 16.64 -3.20 17.40
CA VAL A 360 16.56 -4.57 16.89
C VAL A 360 17.27 -5.54 17.83
N ARG A 361 18.52 -5.24 18.23
CA ARG A 361 19.24 -6.05 19.22
C ARG A 361 18.50 -6.10 20.56
N GLY A 362 17.85 -5.01 20.98
CA GLY A 362 16.98 -4.96 22.14
C GLY A 362 15.85 -5.98 22.04
N LYS A 363 15.05 -5.90 20.98
CA LYS A 363 13.93 -6.81 20.68
C LYS A 363 14.36 -8.28 20.63
N VAL A 364 15.51 -8.59 20.03
CA VAL A 364 16.07 -9.95 20.02
C VAL A 364 16.32 -10.47 21.43
N THR A 365 16.85 -9.61 22.31
CA THR A 365 17.23 -10.01 23.67
C THR A 365 16.05 -10.12 24.63
N GLU A 366 14.91 -9.54 24.27
CA GLU A 366 13.63 -9.64 24.97
C GLU A 366 12.83 -10.89 24.59
N ILE A 367 13.30 -11.68 23.63
CA ILE A 367 12.66 -12.94 23.22
C ILE A 367 12.70 -13.94 24.39
N GLY A 368 11.65 -13.91 25.23
CA GLY A 368 11.36 -14.94 26.21
C GLY A 368 10.95 -16.22 25.50
N GLY A 369 11.54 -17.36 25.85
CA GLY A 369 11.45 -18.65 25.13
C GLY A 369 10.07 -19.26 24.91
N GLY A 370 8.97 -18.58 25.28
CA GLY A 370 7.59 -19.00 24.99
C GLY A 370 6.79 -18.07 24.06
N ALA A 371 7.18 -16.80 23.88
CA ALA A 371 6.33 -15.80 23.22
C ALA A 371 6.24 -15.94 21.68
N LEU A 372 7.27 -16.50 21.03
CA LEU A 372 7.33 -16.65 19.58
C LEU A 372 6.77 -17.99 19.06
N ALA A 373 6.38 -18.92 19.92
CA ALA A 373 6.16 -20.32 19.50
C ALA A 373 4.76 -20.65 18.95
N VAL A 374 3.72 -19.82 19.11
CA VAL A 374 2.33 -20.28 18.83
C VAL A 374 1.40 -19.30 18.10
N ALA A 375 1.63 -17.97 18.10
CA ALA A 375 0.68 -17.04 17.43
C ALA A 375 1.26 -15.70 16.92
N GLY A 376 2.49 -15.34 17.29
CA GLY A 376 3.03 -13.98 17.04
C GLY A 376 3.99 -13.85 15.86
N VAL A 377 4.31 -14.94 15.14
CA VAL A 377 5.41 -14.96 14.16
C VAL A 377 5.16 -14.01 13.00
N PHE A 378 3.97 -14.04 12.38
CA PHE A 378 3.63 -13.15 11.26
C PHE A 378 3.69 -11.67 11.64
N LEU A 379 3.19 -11.30 12.82
CA LEU A 379 3.17 -9.91 13.27
C LEU A 379 4.53 -9.44 13.73
N TRP A 380 5.31 -10.32 14.33
CA TRP A 380 6.69 -10.02 14.68
C TRP A 380 7.53 -9.83 13.40
N ILE A 381 7.34 -10.68 12.39
CA ILE A 381 7.95 -10.54 11.05
C ILE A 381 7.55 -9.18 10.47
N LYS A 382 6.25 -8.89 10.43
CA LYS A 382 5.72 -7.65 9.89
C LYS A 382 6.27 -6.45 10.66
N ASN A 383 6.28 -6.48 11.99
CA ASN A 383 6.81 -5.40 12.82
C ASN A 383 8.31 -5.23 12.64
N MET A 384 9.07 -6.31 12.42
CA MET A 384 10.50 -6.24 12.13
C MET A 384 10.73 -5.60 10.77
N ILE A 385 10.06 -6.07 9.72
CA ILE A 385 10.10 -5.46 8.39
C ILE A 385 9.69 -3.99 8.49
N ASP A 386 8.55 -3.70 9.12
CA ASP A 386 8.03 -2.36 9.37
C ASP A 386 9.02 -1.51 10.19
N THR A 387 9.75 -2.05 11.16
CA THR A 387 10.75 -1.29 11.93
C THR A 387 11.86 -0.76 11.02
N PHE A 388 12.28 -1.52 10.01
CA PHE A 388 13.24 -1.06 9.02
C PHE A 388 12.60 -0.25 7.88
N THR A 389 11.33 -0.47 7.55
CA THR A 389 10.68 0.13 6.38
C THR A 389 9.78 1.35 6.66
N THR A 390 9.22 1.50 7.87
CA THR A 390 8.27 2.57 8.25
C THR A 390 8.90 3.69 9.08
N ASN A 391 9.92 3.42 9.90
CA ASN A 391 10.65 4.47 10.64
C ASN A 391 11.58 5.30 9.76
N SER A 392 11.76 4.91 8.50
CA SER A 392 12.57 5.63 7.54
C SER A 392 11.68 6.59 6.74
N THR A 393 11.59 7.84 7.17
CA THR A 393 10.89 8.91 6.42
C THR A 393 11.54 9.12 5.04
N LYS A 394 10.90 9.91 4.16
CA LYS A 394 11.34 10.20 2.76
C LYS A 394 12.81 10.66 2.60
N TRP A 395 13.52 10.93 3.70
CA TRP A 395 14.94 11.30 3.72
C TRP A 395 15.85 10.25 4.39
N GLU A 396 15.35 9.43 5.30
CA GLU A 396 16.17 8.42 6.01
C GLU A 396 16.28 7.10 5.24
N GLN A 397 15.37 6.83 4.30
CA GLN A 397 15.50 5.73 3.33
C GLN A 397 16.66 5.97 2.38
N ILE A 398 16.96 7.24 2.08
CA ILE A 398 18.13 7.60 1.26
C ILE A 398 19.40 7.16 1.97
N GLU A 399 19.49 7.16 3.31
CA GLU A 399 20.75 6.85 4.01
C GLU A 399 21.08 5.34 3.93
N VAL A 400 20.15 4.47 4.34
CA VAL A 400 20.34 3.00 4.22
C VAL A 400 20.43 2.56 2.75
N VAL A 401 19.69 3.21 1.85
CA VAL A 401 19.85 2.97 0.41
C VAL A 401 21.22 3.50 -0.05
N THR A 402 21.68 4.67 0.41
CA THR A 402 22.99 5.25 0.06
C THR A 402 24.16 4.42 0.54
N SER A 403 24.02 3.67 1.62
CA SER A 403 25.03 2.69 2.01
C SER A 403 25.02 1.45 1.11
N ILE A 404 23.90 1.13 0.47
CA ILE A 404 23.79 0.11 -0.59
C ILE A 404 24.25 0.68 -1.96
N LEU A 405 24.15 2.00 -2.18
CA LEU A 405 24.39 2.63 -3.49
C LEU A 405 25.78 2.43 -4.10
N PRO A 406 26.91 2.47 -3.35
CA PRO A 406 28.22 2.13 -3.89
C PRO A 406 28.25 0.75 -4.56
N PHE A 407 27.32 -0.13 -4.18
CA PHE A 407 27.19 -1.49 -4.68
C PHE A 407 26.25 -1.62 -5.90
N VAL A 408 25.49 -0.60 -6.33
CA VAL A 408 24.47 -0.78 -7.41
C VAL A 408 24.61 0.23 -8.57
N GLY A 409 25.04 1.48 -8.33
CA GLY A 409 25.12 2.54 -9.36
C GLY A 409 26.30 2.39 -10.34
N CYS A 410 27.43 3.06 -10.06
CA CYS A 410 28.51 3.23 -11.04
C CYS A 410 29.31 1.94 -11.35
N ALA A 411 29.29 0.95 -10.46
CA ALA A 411 30.09 -0.27 -10.61
C ALA A 411 29.57 -1.20 -11.73
N THR A 412 28.29 -1.10 -12.11
CA THR A 412 27.74 -1.95 -13.20
C THR A 412 28.23 -1.54 -14.58
N GLN A 413 28.73 -0.31 -14.75
CA GLN A 413 29.26 0.21 -16.02
C GLN A 413 30.79 0.20 -16.10
N ALA A 414 31.49 0.29 -14.96
CA ALA A 414 32.95 0.25 -14.92
C ALA A 414 33.54 -1.11 -15.36
N GLU A 415 32.80 -2.21 -15.15
CA GLU A 415 33.26 -3.56 -15.49
C GLU A 415 33.10 -3.89 -16.99
N GLU A 416 32.21 -3.20 -17.72
CA GLU A 416 32.03 -3.38 -19.18
C GLU A 416 33.00 -2.53 -20.03
N ASN A 417 33.61 -1.48 -19.48
CA ASN A 417 34.45 -0.53 -20.24
C ASN A 417 35.97 -0.73 -20.06
N HIS A 418 36.41 -1.85 -19.49
CA HIS A 418 37.82 -2.07 -19.15
C HIS A 418 38.78 -2.32 -20.34
N GLU A 419 38.33 -2.20 -21.59
CA GLU A 419 39.18 -2.43 -22.77
C GLU A 419 39.70 -1.16 -23.49
N GLU A 420 39.28 0.06 -23.13
CA GLU A 420 39.83 1.30 -23.73
C GLU A 420 40.19 2.32 -22.65
N CYS A 421 41.45 2.30 -22.20
CA CYS A 421 42.01 3.30 -21.28
C CYS A 421 42.22 4.66 -21.98
N GLU A 422 41.19 5.51 -21.96
CA GLU A 422 41.35 6.97 -22.09
C GLU A 422 40.29 7.67 -21.22
N ASP A 423 40.45 7.60 -19.88
CA ASP A 423 39.48 8.13 -18.92
C ASP A 423 39.50 9.66 -18.83
N ASP A 424 38.41 10.27 -19.28
CA ASP A 424 38.09 11.67 -18.97
C ASP A 424 37.59 11.71 -17.52
N ILE A 425 38.40 12.28 -16.61
CA ILE A 425 38.11 12.41 -15.16
C ILE A 425 36.74 13.09 -14.92
N VAL A 426 36.28 13.87 -15.88
CA VAL A 426 34.97 14.55 -15.87
C VAL A 426 33.81 13.55 -16.05
N ASP A 427 33.94 12.52 -16.88
CA ASP A 427 32.88 11.54 -17.13
C ASP A 427 32.71 10.56 -15.96
N SER A 428 33.81 10.13 -15.33
CA SER A 428 33.74 9.34 -14.09
C SER A 428 33.11 10.14 -12.95
N ALA A 429 33.52 11.39 -12.75
CA ALA A 429 32.92 12.26 -11.73
C ALA A 429 31.45 12.58 -12.02
N MET A 430 31.06 12.73 -13.30
CA MET A 430 29.66 12.87 -13.69
C MET A 430 28.88 11.58 -13.54
N CYS A 431 29.48 10.40 -13.70
CA CYS A 431 28.84 9.12 -13.42
C CYS A 431 28.51 9.00 -11.92
N PHE A 432 29.48 9.29 -11.04
CA PHE A 432 29.23 9.29 -9.58
C PHE A 432 28.28 10.40 -9.13
N ALA A 433 28.33 11.59 -9.73
CA ALA A 433 27.43 12.69 -9.40
C ALA A 433 26.02 12.48 -9.98
N SER A 434 25.92 11.91 -11.18
CA SER A 434 24.66 11.50 -11.81
C SER A 434 24.04 10.41 -10.97
N ASP A 435 24.78 9.39 -10.54
CA ASP A 435 24.27 8.34 -9.66
C ASP A 435 23.87 8.88 -8.30
N ALA A 436 24.70 9.72 -7.67
CA ALA A 436 24.32 10.38 -6.41
C ALA A 436 23.06 11.24 -6.56
N LEU A 437 22.85 11.91 -7.70
CA LEU A 437 21.61 12.63 -7.99
C LEU A 437 20.46 11.67 -8.32
N LEU A 438 20.73 10.57 -9.04
CA LEU A 438 19.79 9.55 -9.51
C LEU A 438 19.23 8.65 -8.41
N PHE A 439 19.85 8.68 -7.23
CA PHE A 439 19.45 7.90 -6.06
C PHE A 439 19.07 8.78 -4.86
N THR A 440 18.95 10.09 -5.08
CA THR A 440 18.16 10.98 -4.22
C THR A 440 16.79 11.21 -4.87
N PRO A 441 15.79 11.75 -4.14
CA PRO A 441 14.54 12.22 -4.74
C PRO A 441 14.70 13.25 -5.88
N ALA A 442 15.93 13.72 -6.13
CA ALA A 442 16.30 14.60 -7.24
C ALA A 442 16.77 13.86 -8.52
N TRP A 443 16.63 12.53 -8.60
CA TRP A 443 16.93 11.75 -9.81
C TRP A 443 16.33 12.26 -11.13
N PRO A 444 15.14 12.88 -11.15
CA PRO A 444 14.58 13.45 -12.37
C PRO A 444 15.41 14.63 -12.90
N VAL A 445 16.18 15.30 -12.03
CA VAL A 445 17.11 16.38 -12.42
C VAL A 445 18.28 15.81 -13.23
N GLY A 446 18.80 14.64 -12.84
CA GLY A 446 19.84 13.93 -13.59
C GLY A 446 19.39 13.57 -15.00
N VAL A 447 18.14 13.13 -15.15
CA VAL A 447 17.57 12.82 -16.47
C VAL A 447 17.16 14.08 -17.25
N ALA A 448 16.68 15.12 -16.56
CA ALA A 448 16.34 16.41 -17.16
C ALA A 448 17.56 17.11 -17.79
N LEU A 449 18.76 16.94 -17.21
CA LEU A 449 20.00 17.51 -17.73
C LEU A 449 20.42 16.86 -19.07
N GLN A 450 20.08 15.60 -19.32
CA GLN A 450 20.38 14.92 -20.59
C GLN A 450 19.43 15.31 -21.73
N LEU A 451 18.25 15.87 -21.44
CA LEU A 451 17.20 16.17 -22.43
C LEU A 451 17.28 17.58 -23.06
N ILE A 452 18.30 18.38 -22.73
CA ILE A 452 18.40 19.81 -23.12
C ILE A 452 18.75 20.04 -24.62
N ARG A 453 18.95 19.00 -25.45
CA ARG A 453 19.38 19.16 -26.85
C ARG A 453 18.30 19.00 -27.95
N LEU A 454 17.03 19.26 -27.66
CA LEU A 454 15.96 19.25 -28.69
C LEU A 454 15.44 20.67 -28.97
N THR A 455 16.15 21.43 -29.81
CA THR A 455 15.67 22.72 -30.31
C THR A 455 14.86 22.56 -31.60
N MET A 456 13.65 23.14 -31.64
CA MET A 456 12.78 23.13 -32.82
C MET A 456 13.25 24.13 -33.88
N SER A 457 13.44 23.66 -35.11
CA SER A 457 13.53 24.48 -36.31
C SER A 457 12.13 24.87 -36.78
N TRP A 458 11.89 26.17 -36.92
CA TRP A 458 10.64 26.71 -37.46
C TRP A 458 10.87 26.92 -38.96
N THR A 459 10.28 26.09 -39.82
CA THR A 459 10.46 26.19 -41.27
C THR A 459 9.49 27.21 -41.88
N SER A 460 9.97 27.99 -42.84
CA SER A 460 9.32 29.19 -43.39
C SER A 460 8.49 28.92 -44.66
N GLU A 461 7.17 29.12 -44.59
CA GLU A 461 6.29 29.38 -45.75
C GLU A 461 5.40 30.61 -45.43
N ALA A 462 5.96 31.80 -45.66
CA ALA A 462 5.64 33.01 -44.89
C ALA A 462 4.32 33.74 -45.19
N ASP A 463 3.72 33.62 -46.37
CA ASP A 463 2.62 34.53 -46.76
C ASP A 463 1.21 33.96 -46.48
N GLN A 464 1.03 32.64 -46.54
CA GLN A 464 -0.27 32.00 -46.22
C GLN A 464 -0.44 31.78 -44.71
N GLU A 465 0.67 31.65 -43.97
CA GLU A 465 0.68 31.49 -42.51
C GLU A 465 0.26 32.76 -41.75
N TYR A 466 0.54 33.97 -42.25
CA TYR A 466 0.25 35.21 -41.51
C TYR A 466 -1.23 35.40 -41.18
N HIS A 467 -2.12 35.28 -42.18
CA HIS A 467 -3.56 35.47 -41.97
C HIS A 467 -4.19 34.35 -41.15
N GLN A 468 -3.63 33.14 -41.23
CA GLN A 468 -4.08 31.99 -40.46
C GLN A 468 -3.70 32.13 -38.99
N LEU A 469 -2.46 32.51 -38.67
CA LEU A 469 -1.97 32.65 -37.29
C LEU A 469 -2.62 33.82 -36.51
N ARG A 470 -3.25 34.77 -37.21
CA ARG A 470 -4.06 35.83 -36.58
C ARG A 470 -5.44 35.36 -36.12
N GLN A 471 -5.85 34.14 -36.49
CA GLN A 471 -7.04 33.51 -35.94
C GLN A 471 -6.65 32.78 -34.66
N SER A 472 -7.22 33.19 -33.52
CA SER A 472 -6.88 32.66 -32.20
C SER A 472 -7.02 31.14 -32.12
N LYS A 473 -8.03 30.59 -32.81
CA LYS A 473 -8.29 29.15 -32.92
C LYS A 473 -7.16 28.41 -33.64
N ILE A 474 -6.70 28.92 -34.78
CA ILE A 474 -5.63 28.29 -35.57
C ILE A 474 -4.30 28.33 -34.79
N LEU A 475 -3.97 29.48 -34.19
CA LEU A 475 -2.75 29.61 -33.38
C LEU A 475 -2.77 28.64 -32.18
N HIS A 476 -3.94 28.42 -31.58
CA HIS A 476 -4.11 27.47 -30.50
C HIS A 476 -4.00 26.01 -30.95
N GLU A 477 -4.67 25.63 -32.04
CA GLU A 477 -4.54 24.29 -32.63
C GLU A 477 -3.08 23.98 -32.98
N LEU A 478 -2.36 24.97 -33.52
CA LEU A 478 -0.94 24.84 -33.78
C LEU A 478 -0.12 24.69 -32.50
N TYR A 479 -0.41 25.45 -31.44
CA TYR A 479 0.23 25.29 -30.14
C TYR A 479 0.04 23.87 -29.59
N ILE A 480 -1.20 23.37 -29.54
CA ILE A 480 -1.51 22.04 -29.02
C ILE A 480 -0.78 20.96 -29.82
N LYS A 481 -0.87 21.02 -31.16
CA LYS A 481 -0.18 20.07 -32.03
C LYS A 481 1.33 20.07 -31.79
N ARG A 482 1.96 21.24 -31.74
CA ARG A 482 3.41 21.37 -31.53
C ARG A 482 3.83 20.96 -30.12
N TRP A 483 3.00 21.23 -29.11
CA TRP A 483 3.22 20.76 -27.75
C TRP A 483 3.13 19.23 -27.67
N GLU A 484 2.13 18.62 -28.31
CA GLU A 484 1.99 17.16 -28.37
C GLU A 484 3.20 16.49 -29.03
N GLU A 485 3.68 17.03 -30.15
CA GLU A 485 4.91 16.58 -30.83
C GLU A 485 6.14 16.73 -29.90
N TYR A 486 6.30 17.88 -29.26
CA TYR A 486 7.42 18.15 -28.34
C TYR A 486 7.41 17.18 -27.15
N ARG A 487 6.26 17.04 -26.52
CA ARG A 487 6.01 16.17 -25.37
C ARG A 487 6.24 14.71 -25.73
N ALA A 488 5.73 14.25 -26.86
CA ALA A 488 5.93 12.87 -27.33
C ALA A 488 7.43 12.59 -27.56
N ASN A 489 8.18 13.54 -28.11
CA ASN A 489 9.63 13.41 -28.28
C ASN A 489 10.37 13.35 -26.93
N ILE A 490 10.00 14.18 -25.95
CA ILE A 490 10.57 14.13 -24.60
C ILE A 490 10.29 12.77 -23.96
N ILE A 491 9.03 12.33 -23.95
CA ILE A 491 8.62 11.07 -23.32
C ILE A 491 9.31 9.89 -24.02
N LYS A 492 9.34 9.87 -25.34
CA LYS A 492 10.03 8.83 -26.11
C LYS A 492 11.52 8.80 -25.77
N GLY A 493 12.19 9.95 -25.78
CA GLY A 493 13.62 10.06 -25.44
C GLY A 493 13.90 9.61 -24.01
N LEU A 494 13.04 9.97 -23.07
CA LEU A 494 13.13 9.60 -21.67
C LEU A 494 12.96 8.09 -21.48
N LEU A 495 11.80 7.54 -21.88
CA LEU A 495 11.42 6.15 -21.64
C LEU A 495 12.25 5.17 -22.46
N SER A 496 12.68 5.57 -23.66
CA SER A 496 13.55 4.73 -24.50
C SER A 496 15.03 4.83 -24.13
N SER A 497 15.41 5.72 -23.20
CA SER A 497 16.82 5.84 -22.82
C SER A 497 17.25 4.61 -22.02
N TYR A 498 18.37 4.01 -22.43
CA TYR A 498 19.01 2.92 -21.69
C TYR A 498 19.27 3.31 -20.23
N ASN A 499 19.71 4.55 -20.02
CA ASN A 499 19.96 5.13 -18.70
C ASN A 499 18.69 5.13 -17.84
N PHE A 500 17.53 5.54 -18.36
CA PHE A 500 16.29 5.53 -17.58
C PHE A 500 15.95 4.13 -17.07
N ARG A 501 16.00 3.11 -17.94
CA ARG A 501 15.73 1.73 -17.53
C ARG A 501 16.75 1.24 -16.50
N LYS A 502 18.04 1.47 -16.73
CA LYS A 502 19.11 1.10 -15.79
C LYS A 502 18.98 1.79 -14.44
N ASN A 503 18.57 3.06 -14.42
CA ASN A 503 18.35 3.81 -13.20
C ASN A 503 17.17 3.26 -12.40
N LEU A 504 16.06 2.93 -13.08
CA LEU A 504 14.92 2.26 -12.45
C LEU A 504 15.28 0.87 -11.91
N GLU A 505 16.03 0.08 -12.68
CA GLU A 505 16.52 -1.24 -12.25
C GLU A 505 17.42 -1.12 -11.03
N SER A 506 18.33 -0.15 -11.01
CA SER A 506 19.26 0.09 -9.91
C SER A 506 18.54 0.58 -8.65
N GLN A 507 17.63 1.56 -8.79
CA GLN A 507 16.81 2.07 -7.69
C GLN A 507 15.94 0.96 -7.10
N PHE A 508 15.29 0.15 -7.96
CA PHE A 508 14.47 -0.93 -7.45
C PHE A 508 15.33 -2.03 -6.80
N THR A 509 16.48 -2.38 -7.38
CA THR A 509 17.42 -3.35 -6.80
C THR A 509 17.89 -2.92 -5.41
N SER A 510 18.20 -1.64 -5.21
CA SER A 510 18.59 -1.15 -3.88
C SER A 510 17.44 -1.26 -2.87
N GLU A 511 16.20 -0.96 -3.29
CA GLU A 511 15.00 -1.19 -2.47
C GLU A 511 14.79 -2.68 -2.15
N GLN A 512 15.06 -3.59 -3.09
CA GLN A 512 15.00 -5.02 -2.82
C GLN A 512 16.04 -5.42 -1.78
N LEU A 513 17.29 -5.02 -1.96
CA LEU A 513 18.38 -5.34 -1.03
C LEU A 513 18.10 -4.82 0.38
N ALA A 514 17.50 -3.64 0.51
CA ALA A 514 17.07 -3.10 1.81
C ALA A 514 15.99 -3.97 2.47
N ILE A 515 15.01 -4.45 1.70
CA ILE A 515 13.99 -5.39 2.20
C ILE A 515 14.63 -6.73 2.59
N LEU A 516 15.53 -7.28 1.76
CA LEU A 516 16.21 -8.54 2.06
C LEU A 516 17.10 -8.45 3.30
N TYR A 517 17.77 -7.31 3.51
CA TYR A 517 18.53 -7.04 4.73
C TYR A 517 17.63 -6.97 5.96
N SER A 518 16.49 -6.28 5.87
CA SER A 518 15.52 -6.27 6.97
C SER A 518 14.94 -7.67 7.25
N ALA A 519 14.60 -8.41 6.20
CA ALA A 519 14.07 -9.75 6.30
C ALA A 519 15.09 -10.74 6.88
N SER A 520 16.39 -10.56 6.62
CA SER A 520 17.40 -11.44 7.21
C SER A 520 17.50 -11.23 8.72
N HIS A 521 17.30 -10.00 9.21
CA HIS A 521 17.19 -9.73 10.65
C HIS A 521 15.93 -10.37 11.25
N ALA A 522 14.82 -10.36 10.51
CA ALA A 522 13.61 -11.07 10.90
C ALA A 522 13.90 -12.59 11.03
N ALA A 523 14.47 -13.20 10.00
CA ALA A 523 14.85 -14.61 10.02
C ALA A 523 15.83 -14.96 11.15
N GLY A 524 16.86 -14.13 11.33
CA GLY A 524 17.85 -14.28 12.39
C GLY A 524 17.23 -14.35 13.78
N SER A 525 16.23 -13.51 14.05
CA SER A 525 15.61 -13.53 15.39
C SER A 525 14.60 -14.66 15.54
N LEU A 526 13.87 -15.06 14.48
CA LEU A 526 13.03 -16.26 14.51
C LEU A 526 13.87 -17.51 14.78
N HIS A 527 15.03 -17.61 14.14
CA HIS A 527 15.98 -18.69 14.39
C HIS A 527 16.47 -18.67 15.83
N ALA A 528 16.97 -17.53 16.31
CA ALA A 528 17.44 -17.38 17.69
C ALA A 528 16.35 -17.72 18.72
N ALA A 529 15.11 -17.29 18.48
CA ALA A 529 13.94 -17.63 19.28
C ALA A 529 13.68 -19.14 19.30
N SER A 530 13.79 -19.79 18.14
CA SER A 530 13.62 -21.23 18.02
C SER A 530 14.68 -22.00 18.80
N LEU A 531 15.93 -21.49 18.87
CA LEU A 531 16.99 -22.09 19.68
C LEU A 531 16.73 -21.92 21.18
N GLN A 532 16.24 -20.74 21.58
CA GLN A 532 15.86 -20.44 22.96
C GLN A 532 14.70 -21.32 23.43
N ALA A 533 13.72 -21.57 22.56
CA ALA A 533 12.53 -22.39 22.81
C ALA A 533 12.77 -23.90 22.63
N ALA A 534 14.01 -24.35 22.37
CA ALA A 534 14.30 -25.77 22.19
C ALA A 534 14.19 -26.55 23.52
N PRO A 535 13.40 -27.62 23.60
CA PRO A 535 13.14 -28.32 24.87
C PRO A 535 14.35 -29.14 25.35
N THR A 536 15.20 -29.61 24.43
CA THR A 536 16.36 -30.46 24.73
C THR A 536 17.59 -29.97 24.00
N ILE A 537 18.78 -30.27 24.54
CA ILE A 537 20.06 -29.89 23.93
C ILE A 537 20.16 -30.45 22.51
N GLN A 538 19.73 -31.70 22.30
CA GLN A 538 19.73 -32.33 20.98
C GLN A 538 18.81 -31.62 19.98
N LYS A 539 17.61 -31.19 20.40
CA LYS A 539 16.71 -30.40 19.54
C LYS A 539 17.28 -29.02 19.24
N ARG A 540 17.98 -28.39 20.18
CA ARG A 540 18.69 -27.13 19.92
C ARG A 540 19.78 -27.31 18.88
N LEU A 541 20.63 -28.32 19.02
CA LEU A 541 21.69 -28.63 18.05
C LEU A 541 21.12 -29.00 16.67
N GLN A 542 19.97 -29.68 16.63
CA GLN A 542 19.26 -29.96 15.38
C GLN A 542 18.78 -28.67 14.70
N ARG A 543 18.17 -27.75 15.46
CA ARG A 543 17.73 -26.43 14.95
C ARG A 543 18.91 -25.54 14.55
N GLU A 544 20.01 -25.58 15.30
CA GLU A 544 21.20 -24.78 14.98
C GLU A 544 21.84 -25.18 13.65
N LYS A 545 21.79 -26.47 13.30
CA LYS A 545 22.30 -27.00 12.03
C LYS A 545 21.32 -26.89 10.86
N SER A 546 20.10 -26.43 11.11
CA SER A 546 19.05 -26.37 10.10
C SER A 546 18.88 -24.94 9.59
N ASP A 547 18.72 -24.81 8.28
CA ASP A 547 18.33 -23.56 7.61
C ASP A 547 16.79 -23.37 7.63
N GLU A 548 16.06 -24.31 8.24
CA GLU A 548 14.62 -24.21 8.45
C GLU A 548 14.32 -23.55 9.79
N TYR A 549 13.44 -22.56 9.75
CA TYR A 549 12.88 -21.92 10.94
C TYR A 549 11.39 -21.73 10.74
N HIS A 550 10.66 -21.77 11.85
CA HIS A 550 9.23 -21.52 11.84
C HIS A 550 8.97 -20.05 11.47
N GLY A 551 8.04 -19.82 10.53
CA GLY A 551 7.77 -18.47 10.01
C GLY A 551 8.44 -18.14 8.68
N ARG A 552 9.19 -19.06 8.08
CA ARG A 552 9.93 -18.78 6.83
C ARG A 552 9.00 -18.47 5.66
N ASP A 553 7.94 -19.24 5.48
CA ASP A 553 7.00 -19.02 4.38
C ASP A 553 6.22 -17.71 4.58
N GLU A 554 5.82 -17.44 5.81
CA GLU A 554 5.21 -16.17 6.23
C GLU A 554 6.14 -14.96 5.99
N LEU A 555 7.44 -15.14 6.23
CA LEU A 555 8.45 -14.14 5.95
C LEU A 555 8.59 -13.90 4.45
N LEU A 556 8.67 -14.94 3.63
CA LEU A 556 8.73 -14.81 2.18
C LEU A 556 7.49 -14.10 1.62
N LEU A 557 6.29 -14.45 2.09
CA LEU A 557 5.06 -13.75 1.71
C LEU A 557 5.09 -12.28 2.10
N SER A 558 5.60 -11.95 3.29
CA SER A 558 5.74 -10.57 3.76
C SER A 558 6.76 -9.76 2.94
N ILE A 559 7.87 -10.39 2.53
CA ILE A 559 8.86 -9.81 1.62
C ILE A 559 8.20 -9.47 0.28
N CYS A 560 7.46 -10.42 -0.30
CA CYS A 560 6.83 -10.24 -1.60
C CYS A 560 5.74 -9.15 -1.56
N ASP A 561 4.92 -9.11 -0.52
CA ASP A 561 3.94 -8.04 -0.32
C ASP A 561 4.62 -6.66 -0.23
N GLU A 562 5.69 -6.52 0.55
CA GLU A 562 6.41 -5.25 0.69
C GLU A 562 7.13 -4.84 -0.61
N LEU A 563 7.73 -5.80 -1.33
CA LEU A 563 8.34 -5.56 -2.65
C LEU A 563 7.31 -5.04 -3.67
N MET A 564 6.11 -5.63 -3.70
CA MET A 564 5.05 -5.18 -4.60
C MET A 564 4.57 -3.77 -4.25
N LYS A 565 4.47 -3.44 -2.95
CA LYS A 565 4.17 -2.07 -2.51
C LYS A 565 5.26 -1.08 -2.87
N ARG A 566 6.53 -1.47 -2.76
CA ARG A 566 7.68 -0.63 -3.17
C ARG A 566 7.67 -0.37 -4.67
N LYS A 567 7.48 -1.42 -5.47
CA LYS A 567 7.36 -1.33 -6.92
C LYS A 567 6.21 -0.42 -7.35
N SER A 568 5.04 -0.51 -6.69
CA SER A 568 3.92 0.40 -6.96
C SER A 568 4.25 1.85 -6.59
N ARG A 569 4.85 2.09 -5.42
CA ARG A 569 5.28 3.43 -5.00
C ARG A 569 6.31 4.04 -5.96
N LEU A 570 7.28 3.24 -6.41
CA LEU A 570 8.25 3.66 -7.40
C LEU A 570 7.56 4.10 -8.70
N ALA A 571 6.52 3.39 -9.14
CA ALA A 571 5.74 3.80 -10.31
C ALA A 571 5.05 5.15 -10.13
N ASP A 572 4.44 5.37 -8.96
CA ASP A 572 3.78 6.64 -8.64
C ASP A 572 4.78 7.80 -8.52
N ASP A 573 5.95 7.55 -7.92
CA ASP A 573 7.02 8.56 -7.79
C ASP A 573 7.61 8.91 -9.16
N VAL A 574 7.84 7.93 -10.03
CA VAL A 574 8.27 8.14 -11.42
C VAL A 574 7.24 8.95 -12.20
N GLU A 575 5.96 8.58 -12.12
CA GLU A 575 4.87 9.31 -12.77
C GLU A 575 4.81 10.77 -12.32
N LYS A 576 4.90 11.00 -11.01
CA LYS A 576 4.85 12.33 -10.39
C LYS A 576 6.02 13.21 -10.84
N GLU A 577 7.23 12.65 -10.87
CA GLU A 577 8.42 13.39 -11.23
C GLU A 577 8.52 13.66 -12.73
N ILE A 578 8.12 12.72 -13.58
CA ILE A 578 7.98 12.95 -15.02
C ILE A 578 6.93 14.03 -15.27
N SER A 579 5.80 14.00 -14.55
CA SER A 579 4.78 15.05 -14.63
C SER A 579 5.33 16.42 -14.23
N LYS A 580 6.20 16.48 -13.21
CA LYS A 580 6.84 17.72 -12.77
C LYS A 580 7.78 18.26 -13.85
N LEU A 581 8.66 17.41 -14.38
CA LEU A 581 9.55 17.75 -15.49
C LEU A 581 8.78 18.26 -16.71
N LEU A 582 7.70 17.58 -17.08
CA LEU A 582 6.88 17.99 -18.23
C LEU A 582 6.12 19.29 -17.98
N ARG A 583 5.75 19.62 -16.74
CA ARG A 583 5.20 20.95 -16.41
C ARG A 583 6.24 22.04 -16.65
N GLU A 584 7.46 21.85 -16.13
CA GLU A 584 8.56 22.79 -16.32
C GLU A 584 8.89 22.96 -17.81
N LYS A 585 8.96 21.85 -18.57
CA LYS A 585 9.20 21.88 -20.02
C LYS A 585 8.04 22.47 -20.82
N ARG A 586 6.80 22.36 -20.33
CA ARG A 586 5.64 23.03 -20.94
C ARG A 586 5.75 24.53 -20.81
N ASP A 587 6.14 25.03 -19.66
CA ASP A 587 6.25 26.47 -19.44
C ASP A 587 7.38 27.06 -20.32
N GLU A 588 8.53 26.38 -20.41
CA GLU A 588 9.62 26.74 -21.33
C GLU A 588 9.17 26.72 -22.81
N PHE A 589 8.48 25.64 -23.21
CA PHE A 589 7.95 25.51 -24.56
C PHE A 589 6.94 26.62 -24.88
N GLU A 590 6.03 26.91 -23.97
CA GLU A 590 5.00 27.94 -24.12
C GLU A 590 5.62 29.33 -24.30
N ASP A 591 6.61 29.68 -23.48
CA ASP A 591 7.35 30.93 -23.61
C ASP A 591 8.06 31.02 -24.96
N ASN A 592 8.76 29.97 -25.37
CA ASN A 592 9.46 29.93 -26.65
C ASN A 592 8.49 30.07 -27.82
N PHE A 593 7.41 29.27 -27.83
CA PHE A 593 6.39 29.24 -28.87
C PHE A 593 5.71 30.60 -29.04
N PHE A 594 5.23 31.21 -27.96
CA PHE A 594 4.50 32.48 -28.07
C PHE A 594 5.41 33.67 -28.36
N ASN A 595 6.67 33.65 -27.89
CA ASN A 595 7.65 34.67 -28.27
C ASN A 595 7.99 34.58 -29.76
N LYS A 596 8.18 33.37 -30.28
CA LYS A 596 8.35 33.09 -31.70
C LYS A 596 7.13 33.53 -32.51
N ALA A 597 5.91 33.12 -32.13
CA ALA A 597 4.65 33.54 -32.76
C ALA A 597 4.52 35.07 -32.82
N ARG A 598 4.86 35.76 -31.74
CA ARG A 598 4.90 37.22 -31.69
C ARG A 598 5.89 37.81 -32.69
N GLN A 599 7.13 37.32 -32.73
CA GLN A 599 8.16 37.79 -33.66
C GLN A 599 7.71 37.59 -35.11
N PHE A 600 7.23 36.39 -35.47
CA PHE A 600 6.74 36.10 -36.81
C PHE A 600 5.63 37.05 -37.26
N LEU A 601 4.62 37.28 -36.41
CA LEU A 601 3.53 38.22 -36.71
C LEU A 601 4.00 39.67 -36.80
N GLN A 602 5.06 40.06 -36.09
CA GLN A 602 5.64 41.40 -36.17
C GLN A 602 6.46 41.59 -37.45
N ASP A 603 7.17 40.56 -37.89
CA ASP A 603 8.06 40.60 -39.06
C ASP A 603 7.27 40.52 -40.38
N HIS A 604 6.09 39.88 -40.39
CA HIS A 604 5.27 39.66 -41.59
C HIS A 604 4.05 40.58 -41.68
N ILE A 605 4.06 41.74 -41.03
CA ILE A 605 2.99 42.74 -41.19
C ILE A 605 2.96 43.20 -42.67
N PRO A 606 1.88 42.96 -43.43
CA PRO A 606 1.84 43.23 -44.87
C PRO A 606 2.17 44.68 -45.20
N TYR A 607 2.99 44.91 -46.24
CA TYR A 607 3.40 46.26 -46.66
C TYR A 607 2.20 47.13 -47.12
N SER A 608 1.11 46.52 -47.58
CA SER A 608 -0.16 47.20 -47.92
C SER A 608 -0.86 47.80 -46.70
N PHE A 609 -0.70 47.19 -45.53
CA PHE A 609 -1.18 47.71 -44.25
C PHE A 609 -0.38 48.97 -43.86
N TRP A 610 0.93 48.99 -44.12
CA TRP A 610 1.79 50.16 -43.92
C TRP A 610 1.40 51.35 -44.80
N MET A 611 1.04 51.15 -46.07
CA MET A 611 0.62 52.24 -46.96
C MET A 611 -0.70 52.90 -46.53
N THR A 612 -1.62 52.15 -45.91
CA THR A 612 -2.88 52.71 -45.38
C THR A 612 -2.65 53.47 -44.06
N LEU A 613 -1.66 53.05 -43.27
CA LEU A 613 -1.30 53.66 -41.99
C LEU A 613 -0.33 54.84 -42.10
N MET A 614 0.34 55.09 -43.22
CA MET A 614 1.26 56.22 -43.36
C MET A 614 0.59 57.61 -43.30
N ASN A 615 -0.76 57.69 -43.29
CA ASN A 615 -1.50 58.92 -42.96
C ASN A 615 -1.82 59.07 -41.46
N TYR A 616 -1.48 58.09 -40.62
CA TYR A 616 -1.73 58.09 -39.19
C TYR A 616 -0.46 57.67 -38.43
N ARG A 617 0.08 58.58 -37.62
CA ARG A 617 1.28 58.43 -36.79
C ARG A 617 1.17 57.24 -35.82
N ALA A 618 1.34 55.99 -36.27
CA ALA A 618 1.05 54.80 -35.46
C ALA A 618 1.77 53.51 -35.91
N SER A 619 3.09 53.55 -36.17
CA SER A 619 3.87 52.29 -36.30
C SER A 619 4.11 51.57 -34.96
N GLY A 620 3.93 52.26 -33.83
CA GLY A 620 4.04 51.67 -32.48
C GLY A 620 2.83 50.86 -32.04
N ASP A 621 1.65 51.11 -32.64
CA ASP A 621 0.37 50.54 -32.19
C ASP A 621 0.17 49.08 -32.66
N SER A 622 0.72 48.72 -33.82
CA SER A 622 0.61 47.36 -34.36
C SER A 622 1.40 46.32 -33.54
N LYS A 623 2.61 46.66 -33.08
CA LYS A 623 3.43 45.78 -32.23
C LYS A 623 2.78 45.55 -30.86
N ALA A 624 2.23 46.61 -30.26
CA ALA A 624 1.49 46.52 -29.01
C ALA A 624 0.21 45.67 -29.16
N THR A 625 -0.54 45.88 -30.26
CA THR A 625 -1.73 45.10 -30.58
C THR A 625 -1.43 43.60 -30.76
N ILE A 626 -0.35 43.25 -31.47
CA ILE A 626 0.10 41.84 -31.59
C ILE A 626 0.52 41.28 -30.22
N GLY A 627 1.21 42.07 -29.41
CA GLY A 627 1.58 41.70 -28.04
C GLY A 627 0.36 41.36 -27.18
N ILE A 628 -0.67 42.20 -27.20
CA ILE A 628 -1.94 42.00 -26.50
C ILE A 628 -2.65 40.76 -27.05
N TYR A 629 -2.77 40.62 -28.37
CA TYR A 629 -3.37 39.43 -28.99
C TYR A 629 -2.71 38.13 -28.52
N ILE A 630 -1.37 38.04 -28.58
CA ILE A 630 -0.63 36.86 -28.13
C ILE A 630 -0.84 36.60 -26.64
N ALA A 631 -0.83 37.64 -25.80
CA ALA A 631 -1.09 37.48 -24.37
C ALA A 631 -2.53 37.00 -24.09
N THR A 632 -3.52 37.53 -24.81
CA THR A 632 -4.92 37.11 -24.70
C THR A 632 -5.07 35.65 -25.11
N VAL A 633 -4.50 35.25 -26.25
CA VAL A 633 -4.49 33.86 -26.73
C VAL A 633 -3.82 32.95 -25.70
N ARG A 634 -2.66 33.34 -25.16
CA ARG A 634 -1.94 32.56 -24.15
C ARG A 634 -2.78 32.31 -22.89
N CYS A 635 -3.52 33.31 -22.41
CA CYS A 635 -4.34 33.21 -21.20
C CYS A 635 -5.68 32.50 -21.44
N SER A 636 -6.19 32.43 -22.66
CA SER A 636 -7.56 31.95 -22.94
C SER A 636 -7.72 30.43 -22.97
N TYR A 637 -6.65 29.64 -22.90
CA TYR A 637 -6.73 28.20 -23.15
C TYR A 637 -6.33 27.33 -21.95
N SER A 638 -7.09 26.25 -21.78
CA SER A 638 -6.75 25.16 -20.87
C SER A 638 -5.46 24.47 -21.34
N LYS A 639 -4.48 24.36 -20.44
CA LYS A 639 -3.17 23.76 -20.76
C LYS A 639 -3.17 22.23 -20.87
N GLY A 640 -4.34 21.59 -20.69
CA GLY A 640 -4.49 20.13 -20.66
C GLY A 640 -3.65 19.43 -19.58
N PRO A 641 -3.77 18.10 -19.45
CA PRO A 641 -2.85 17.32 -18.63
C PRO A 641 -1.47 17.22 -19.31
N VAL A 642 -0.41 17.20 -18.50
CA VAL A 642 0.98 17.07 -19.01
C VAL A 642 1.34 15.64 -19.39
N LEU A 643 0.65 14.64 -18.84
CA LEU A 643 0.74 13.25 -19.24
C LEU A 643 -0.63 12.81 -19.76
N SER A 644 -0.63 11.98 -20.80
CA SER A 644 -1.84 11.27 -21.21
C SER A 644 -1.98 9.98 -20.42
N GLU A 645 -3.19 9.42 -20.38
CA GLU A 645 -3.45 8.10 -19.79
C GLU A 645 -2.58 6.98 -20.40
N GLU A 646 -2.26 7.10 -21.70
CA GLU A 646 -1.33 6.19 -22.37
C GLU A 646 0.09 6.32 -21.81
N ASN A 647 0.57 7.55 -21.60
CA ASN A 647 1.91 7.75 -21.03
C ASN A 647 2.00 7.26 -19.57
N ILE A 648 0.94 7.46 -18.78
CA ILE A 648 0.87 6.94 -17.41
C ILE A 648 0.95 5.41 -17.43
N ARG A 649 0.21 4.78 -18.35
CA ARG A 649 0.25 3.33 -18.54
C ARG A 649 1.63 2.83 -18.94
N ASP A 650 2.27 3.50 -19.90
CA ASP A 650 3.62 3.14 -20.37
C ASP A 650 4.64 3.25 -19.24
N ILE A 651 4.62 4.34 -18.47
CA ILE A 651 5.49 4.55 -17.31
C ILE A 651 5.30 3.41 -16.31
N ARG A 652 4.05 3.10 -15.95
CA ARG A 652 3.72 2.01 -15.03
C ARG A 652 4.14 0.66 -15.58
N GLN A 653 4.03 0.42 -16.88
CA GLN A 653 4.49 -0.81 -17.52
C GLN A 653 6.01 -0.99 -17.44
N HIS A 654 6.80 0.08 -17.59
CA HIS A 654 8.25 0.01 -17.41
C HIS A 654 8.63 -0.39 -15.98
N VAL A 655 7.96 0.19 -14.97
CA VAL A 655 8.19 -0.18 -13.57
C VAL A 655 7.65 -1.59 -13.28
N GLN A 656 6.53 -1.99 -13.86
CA GLN A 656 6.00 -3.36 -13.77
C GLN A 656 6.94 -4.40 -14.38
N GLY A 657 7.69 -4.03 -15.43
CA GLY A 657 8.69 -4.88 -16.07
C GLY A 657 9.96 -5.12 -15.24
N LEU A 658 10.16 -4.39 -14.15
CA LEU A 658 11.32 -4.61 -13.27
C LEU A 658 11.23 -6.00 -12.63
N GLY A 659 12.32 -6.76 -12.68
CA GLY A 659 12.36 -8.14 -12.18
C GLY A 659 12.04 -8.23 -10.69
N SER A 660 11.08 -9.10 -10.34
CA SER A 660 10.85 -9.50 -8.95
C SER A 660 11.69 -10.75 -8.63
N PRO A 661 12.06 -10.98 -7.36
CA PRO A 661 12.75 -12.21 -6.97
C PRO A 661 11.96 -13.44 -7.40
N GLY A 662 12.67 -14.49 -7.83
CA GLY A 662 12.04 -15.73 -8.33
C GLY A 662 11.20 -16.45 -7.28
N PHE A 663 11.39 -16.16 -5.97
CA PHE A 663 10.55 -16.69 -4.91
C PHE A 663 9.23 -15.93 -4.70
N CYS A 664 9.00 -14.82 -5.42
CA CYS A 664 7.74 -14.06 -5.42
C CYS A 664 6.86 -14.35 -6.65
N THR A 665 7.32 -15.20 -7.55
CA THR A 665 6.66 -15.62 -8.80
C THR A 665 6.42 -17.11 -8.76
#